data_AF-A0A954M1G5-F1
#
_entry.id   AF-A0A954M1G5-F1
#
_cell.length_a   1.000
_cell.length_b   1.000
_cell.length_c   1.000
_cell.angle_alpha   90.00
_cell.angle_beta   90.00
_cell.angle_gamma   90.00
#
_symmetry.space_group_name_H-M   'P 1'
#
loop_
_entity.id
_entity.type
_entity.pdbx_description
1 polymer ?
#
loop_
_entity_poly.entity_id
_entity_poly.type
_entity_poly.pdbx_seq_one_letter_code
_entity_poly.pdbx_strand_id
1 'polypeptide(L)'
;MTGVTRRLIIGCVIVTAALSGLVVGADEVNLKLTLRDSETGELVPGRITVEEHPAGAPFVYHFVESLDPAGTAIPYDVTRGPGSFEKHTTVSAHPFGATVPPGFYVVYYEHGPEWRGNKAQLTVKEGEVTEYELSTSRWIDMSERGWYSGDTHVHRTVEDLPNVMRAEDLNVALPLSYWVRDAYTPPAQGDKTVAVEPGLITVDPNRVIWPMNTEYELFTLNGQRHTQGAFFVLNHQQPLTLPAPPVAPIAAEARRQGVILDLDKHSWPWSMMLVPIMDVDLFELANNHIWRTEFFFKQWTQEMRPDGWNIETDADGFTEWGWIDFGFKSYYALLNCGFKMRPTAGTANGVHPVPLGYGRVYVECPKGFSYDNWMTNLNAGRSFVTTGQMLFVTVNDKPPGSKIEVDEPTTVRVQGTIEAITGNQRVEIVKNGLVVKVLDGLEWEYESPWIWRAKIDEEIPIDGSSWVAVRCFANKQIGRRHKLQFAHSSPVHIEMPGRPLQPRKIETDYFVRRMEEEIERNRDKLRPDELAEYEKARDIYGALGETAIDERPTTNEELLSLIIPADELPDGWTSMDISEMNIEAAEPIPTLVSRPDMAGVFSWIAGARSPKASNVVREVIALYRNTNGKPGMIMVASVAADEESAQANAEILKNRDDARGPLHTWHRGDLMVVLLAGEKMSDDEFQVWVQRIDARLP
;
A
#
# COMPACT_ATOMS: atom_id res chain seq x y z
N MET A 1 -0.21 49.38 -10.32
CA MET A 1 -1.13 48.74 -11.27
C MET A 1 -0.71 47.28 -11.39
N THR A 2 -1.08 46.47 -10.40
CA THR A 2 -2.14 45.43 -10.52
C THR A 2 -1.73 44.25 -11.40
N GLY A 3 -0.94 43.34 -10.82
CA GLY A 3 -0.74 41.98 -11.33
C GLY A 3 -1.63 41.02 -10.53
N VAL A 4 -2.64 40.47 -11.21
CA VAL A 4 -3.66 39.58 -10.64
C VAL A 4 -3.10 38.17 -10.56
N THR A 5 -2.80 37.68 -9.35
CA THR A 5 -2.54 36.26 -9.07
C THR A 5 -3.88 35.55 -8.86
N ARG A 6 -4.23 34.61 -9.75
CA ARG A 6 -5.40 33.74 -9.61
C ARG A 6 -5.19 32.81 -8.41
N ARG A 7 -5.91 33.06 -7.32
CA ARG A 7 -6.05 32.15 -6.17
C ARG A 7 -7.07 31.07 -6.51
N LEU A 8 -6.65 29.80 -6.50
CA LEU A 8 -7.56 28.65 -6.45
C LEU A 8 -8.00 28.49 -4.98
N ILE A 9 -9.21 28.96 -4.66
CA ILE A 9 -9.86 28.71 -3.37
C ILE A 9 -10.67 27.42 -3.56
N ILE A 10 -10.20 26.31 -2.97
CA ILE A 10 -10.97 25.07 -2.86
C ILE A 10 -11.94 25.27 -1.69
N GLY A 11 -13.09 25.87 -1.98
CA GLY A 11 -14.23 25.90 -1.05
C GLY A 11 -15.10 24.67 -1.30
N CYS A 12 -15.23 23.79 -0.30
CA CYS A 12 -16.33 22.83 -0.28
C CYS A 12 -17.63 23.61 -0.12
N VAL A 13 -18.38 23.77 -1.22
CA VAL A 13 -19.76 24.24 -1.16
C VAL A 13 -20.61 23.05 -0.75
N ILE A 14 -20.99 22.98 0.53
CA ILE A 14 -22.13 22.17 0.96
C ILE A 14 -23.37 22.97 0.56
N VAL A 15 -24.02 22.58 -0.54
CA VAL A 15 -25.35 23.10 -0.88
C VAL A 15 -26.34 22.36 0.00
N THR A 16 -26.70 22.92 1.15
CA THR A 16 -27.94 22.54 1.85
C THR A 16 -29.12 23.05 1.01
N ALA A 17 -29.59 22.23 0.09
CA ALA A 17 -30.88 22.45 -0.53
C ALA A 17 -31.96 22.15 0.52
N ALA A 18 -32.62 23.19 1.02
CA ALA A 18 -33.86 23.03 1.74
C ALA A 18 -34.92 22.54 0.73
N LEU A 19 -35.08 21.23 0.62
CA LEU A 19 -36.19 20.60 -0.09
C LEU A 19 -37.45 20.83 0.72
N SER A 20 -38.20 21.87 0.36
CA SER A 20 -39.63 21.93 0.64
C SER A 20 -40.27 20.68 0.02
N GLY A 21 -40.78 19.79 0.87
CA GLY A 21 -41.41 18.54 0.45
C GLY A 21 -42.57 18.79 -0.51
N LEU A 22 -42.31 18.54 -1.80
CA LEU A 22 -43.33 18.07 -2.71
C LEU A 22 -43.27 16.55 -2.64
N VAL A 23 -44.32 15.96 -2.08
CA VAL A 23 -44.60 14.54 -2.30
C VAL A 23 -44.91 14.41 -3.80
N VAL A 24 -43.93 13.92 -4.57
CA VAL A 24 -44.16 13.51 -5.96
C VAL A 24 -45.16 12.35 -5.88
N GLY A 25 -46.33 12.52 -6.48
CA GLY A 25 -47.32 11.46 -6.55
C GLY A 25 -46.74 10.27 -7.31
N ALA A 26 -47.01 9.05 -6.84
CA ALA A 26 -46.58 7.79 -7.46
C ALA A 26 -47.00 7.62 -8.95
N ASP A 27 -47.81 8.55 -9.48
CA ASP A 27 -48.28 8.60 -10.87
C ASP A 27 -47.34 9.35 -11.84
N GLU A 28 -46.26 10.00 -11.37
CA GLU A 28 -45.29 10.72 -12.25
C GLU A 28 -43.98 9.95 -12.54
N VAL A 29 -43.75 8.80 -11.91
CA VAL A 29 -42.53 7.98 -12.10
C VAL A 29 -42.66 7.08 -13.32
N ASN A 30 -41.79 7.28 -14.33
CA ASN A 30 -41.80 6.52 -15.58
C ASN A 30 -40.66 5.48 -15.71
N LEU A 31 -39.73 5.42 -14.75
CA LEU A 31 -38.77 4.32 -14.60
C LEU A 31 -38.94 3.70 -13.21
N LYS A 32 -39.40 2.45 -13.14
CA LYS A 32 -39.60 1.70 -11.90
C LYS A 32 -38.74 0.46 -11.89
N LEU A 33 -38.00 0.27 -10.81
CA LEU A 33 -36.97 -0.76 -10.69
C LEU A 33 -37.14 -1.52 -9.37
N THR A 34 -36.74 -2.78 -9.40
CA THR A 34 -36.53 -3.62 -8.20
C THR A 34 -35.18 -4.31 -8.34
N LEU A 35 -34.54 -4.64 -7.23
CA LEU A 35 -33.30 -5.42 -7.20
C LEU A 35 -33.54 -6.69 -6.38
N ARG A 36 -33.25 -7.85 -6.98
CA ARG A 36 -33.43 -9.16 -6.35
C ARG A 36 -32.15 -9.97 -6.29
N ASP A 37 -32.08 -10.82 -5.28
CA ASP A 37 -31.18 -11.96 -5.29
C ASP A 37 -31.72 -13.01 -6.30
N SER A 38 -30.85 -13.40 -7.24
CA SER A 38 -31.18 -14.38 -8.28
C SER A 38 -31.43 -15.79 -7.75
N GLU A 39 -30.94 -16.13 -6.55
CA GLU A 39 -31.10 -17.46 -5.96
C GLU A 39 -32.39 -17.55 -5.13
N THR A 40 -32.62 -16.59 -4.24
CA THR A 40 -33.78 -16.58 -3.33
C THR A 40 -35.02 -15.91 -3.92
N GLY A 41 -34.84 -15.00 -4.89
CA GLY A 41 -35.90 -14.14 -5.41
C GLY A 41 -36.32 -13.01 -4.46
N GLU A 42 -35.68 -12.87 -3.30
CA GLU A 42 -35.97 -11.80 -2.35
C GLU A 42 -35.46 -10.45 -2.84
N LEU A 43 -36.13 -9.37 -2.42
CA LEU A 43 -35.61 -8.02 -2.67
C LEU A 43 -34.35 -7.80 -1.83
N VAL A 44 -33.33 -7.21 -2.44
CA VAL A 44 -32.08 -6.87 -1.74
C VAL A 44 -31.79 -5.37 -1.84
N PRO A 45 -31.19 -4.76 -0.81
CA PRO A 45 -30.71 -3.39 -0.90
C PRO A 45 -29.55 -3.31 -1.90
N GLY A 46 -29.22 -2.11 -2.39
CA GLY A 46 -28.11 -1.98 -3.32
C GLY A 46 -27.71 -0.55 -3.66
N ARG A 47 -26.53 -0.42 -4.24
CA ARG A 47 -26.03 0.82 -4.85
C ARG A 47 -26.43 0.84 -6.31
N ILE A 48 -27.14 1.90 -6.73
CA ILE A 48 -27.71 2.07 -8.07
C ILE A 48 -27.13 3.31 -8.73
N THR A 49 -26.60 3.17 -9.93
CA THR A 49 -26.18 4.27 -10.79
C THR A 49 -26.98 4.21 -12.08
N VAL A 50 -27.75 5.26 -12.38
CA VAL A 50 -28.53 5.39 -13.61
C VAL A 50 -27.85 6.40 -14.54
N GLU A 51 -27.33 5.92 -15.67
CA GLU A 51 -26.70 6.74 -16.72
C GLU A 51 -27.62 6.84 -17.94
N GLU A 52 -28.08 8.04 -18.27
CA GLU A 52 -28.67 8.35 -19.57
C GLU A 52 -27.56 8.52 -20.60
N HIS A 53 -27.70 7.96 -21.81
CA HIS A 53 -26.77 8.21 -22.92
C HIS A 53 -27.47 8.90 -24.10
N PRO A 54 -27.54 10.24 -24.09
CA PRO A 54 -28.08 11.00 -25.21
C PRO A 54 -27.18 10.88 -26.44
N ALA A 55 -27.78 10.87 -27.63
CA ALA A 55 -27.04 10.82 -28.88
C ALA A 55 -26.15 12.06 -29.06
N GLY A 56 -24.83 11.85 -29.20
CA GLY A 56 -23.88 12.94 -29.46
C GLY A 56 -23.54 13.81 -28.24
N ALA A 57 -23.91 13.42 -27.02
CA ALA A 57 -23.60 14.14 -25.79
C ALA A 57 -22.95 13.22 -24.73
N PRO A 58 -22.28 13.80 -23.70
CA PRO A 58 -21.88 13.04 -22.52
C PRO A 58 -23.10 12.41 -21.82
N PHE A 59 -22.86 11.33 -21.08
CA PHE A 59 -23.92 10.72 -20.27
C PHE A 59 -24.35 11.64 -19.12
N VAL A 60 -25.59 11.47 -18.66
CA VAL A 60 -26.19 12.22 -17.56
C VAL A 60 -26.59 11.26 -16.44
N TYR A 61 -26.24 11.59 -15.19
CA TYR A 61 -26.63 10.80 -14.04
C TYR A 61 -28.02 11.18 -13.54
N HIS A 62 -28.79 10.16 -13.19
CA HIS A 62 -30.08 10.30 -12.52
C HIS A 62 -30.05 9.60 -11.15
N PHE A 63 -30.55 10.27 -10.12
CA PHE A 63 -30.77 9.66 -8.80
C PHE A 63 -32.17 9.04 -8.76
N VAL A 64 -32.32 8.00 -7.94
CA VAL A 64 -33.61 7.31 -7.75
C VAL A 64 -34.15 7.60 -6.36
N GLU A 65 -35.47 7.52 -6.23
CA GLU A 65 -36.19 7.63 -4.96
C GLU A 65 -36.84 6.28 -4.62
N SER A 66 -37.17 6.06 -3.35
CA SER A 66 -37.96 4.89 -3.00
C SER A 66 -39.42 5.08 -3.42
N LEU A 67 -40.01 4.05 -4.02
CA LEU A 67 -41.43 4.03 -4.37
C LEU A 67 -42.29 3.40 -3.26
N ASP A 68 -41.65 2.92 -2.19
CA ASP A 68 -42.30 2.35 -1.02
C ASP A 68 -42.14 3.30 0.18
N PRO A 69 -43.21 3.65 0.90
CA PRO A 69 -43.12 4.50 2.09
C PRO A 69 -42.25 3.93 3.22
N ALA A 70 -42.05 2.62 3.27
CA ALA A 70 -41.14 1.96 4.22
C ALA A 70 -39.69 1.89 3.70
N GLY A 71 -39.48 2.20 2.41
CA GLY A 71 -38.18 2.20 1.79
C GLY A 71 -37.44 3.53 1.93
N THR A 72 -36.13 3.45 1.75
CA THR A 72 -35.22 4.61 1.80
C THR A 72 -34.30 4.60 0.59
N ALA A 73 -33.96 5.80 0.10
CA ALA A 73 -33.04 6.03 -0.99
C ALA A 73 -32.13 7.22 -0.61
N ILE A 74 -30.81 7.02 -0.63
CA ILE A 74 -29.84 8.04 -0.22
C ILE A 74 -28.93 8.37 -1.41
N PRO A 75 -29.01 9.59 -1.98
CA PRO A 75 -28.13 10.00 -3.06
C PRO A 75 -26.71 10.23 -2.55
N TYR A 76 -25.73 9.95 -3.41
CA TYR A 76 -24.34 10.24 -3.20
C TYR A 76 -23.77 10.94 -4.43
N ASP A 77 -23.25 12.15 -4.25
CA ASP A 77 -22.62 12.94 -5.31
C ASP A 77 -21.33 13.57 -4.79
N VAL A 78 -20.21 12.90 -5.03
CA VAL A 78 -18.88 13.42 -4.67
C VAL A 78 -18.02 13.49 -5.92
N THR A 79 -17.52 14.69 -6.22
CA THR A 79 -16.67 14.97 -7.38
C THR A 79 -15.41 15.69 -6.94
N ARG A 80 -14.25 15.16 -7.31
CA ARG A 80 -12.90 15.74 -7.11
C ARG A 80 -12.25 16.18 -8.41
N GLY A 81 -12.62 15.55 -9.53
CA GLY A 81 -12.21 15.96 -10.86
C GLY A 81 -13.01 15.27 -11.96
N PRO A 82 -12.75 15.57 -13.25
CA PRO A 82 -13.48 14.98 -14.37
C PRO A 82 -13.42 13.46 -14.43
N GLY A 83 -12.34 12.86 -13.91
CA GLY A 83 -12.16 11.41 -13.78
C GLY A 83 -12.33 10.87 -12.35
N SER A 84 -12.42 11.73 -11.35
CA SER A 84 -12.45 11.32 -9.93
C SER A 84 -13.78 11.75 -9.33
N PHE A 85 -14.83 10.98 -9.61
CA PHE A 85 -16.18 11.25 -9.12
C PHE A 85 -16.94 9.94 -8.89
N GLU A 86 -17.88 9.97 -7.95
CA GLU A 86 -18.76 8.87 -7.59
C GLU A 86 -20.19 9.41 -7.45
N LYS A 87 -21.12 8.87 -8.26
CA LYS A 87 -22.52 9.29 -8.32
C LYS A 87 -23.43 8.07 -8.33
N HIS A 88 -24.21 7.89 -7.27
CA HIS A 88 -25.13 6.77 -7.14
C HIS A 88 -26.22 7.07 -6.10
N THR A 89 -27.20 6.18 -5.99
CA THR A 89 -28.15 6.13 -4.88
C THR A 89 -28.01 4.79 -4.17
N THR A 90 -27.90 4.76 -2.86
CA THR A 90 -28.11 3.51 -2.10
C THR A 90 -29.59 3.37 -1.78
N VAL A 91 -30.18 2.21 -2.07
CA VAL A 91 -31.59 1.92 -1.87
C VAL A 91 -31.77 0.75 -0.91
N SER A 92 -32.81 0.82 -0.08
CA SER A 92 -33.26 -0.31 0.73
C SER A 92 -33.90 -1.41 -0.13
N ALA A 93 -34.19 -2.58 0.44
CA ALA A 93 -34.83 -3.73 -0.23
C ALA A 93 -36.33 -3.49 -0.58
N HIS A 94 -36.61 -2.45 -1.35
CA HIS A 94 -37.95 -2.02 -1.77
C HIS A 94 -37.91 -1.56 -3.24
N PRO A 95 -39.05 -1.44 -3.92
CA PRO A 95 -39.12 -0.78 -5.22
C PRO A 95 -38.60 0.66 -5.17
N PHE A 96 -37.90 1.07 -6.23
CA PHE A 96 -37.33 2.41 -6.39
C PHE A 96 -37.47 2.87 -7.83
N GLY A 97 -37.32 4.16 -8.09
CA GLY A 97 -37.51 4.69 -9.44
C GLY A 97 -37.16 6.15 -9.58
N ALA A 98 -37.31 6.67 -10.79
CA ALA A 98 -37.10 8.08 -11.10
C ALA A 98 -38.01 8.51 -12.26
N THR A 99 -38.30 9.80 -12.32
CA THR A 99 -38.88 10.43 -13.50
C THR A 99 -37.74 10.90 -14.41
N VAL A 100 -37.59 10.27 -15.57
CA VAL A 100 -36.48 10.52 -16.50
C VAL A 100 -36.97 10.79 -17.92
N PRO A 101 -36.23 11.54 -18.76
CA PRO A 101 -36.61 11.75 -20.16
C PRO A 101 -36.71 10.44 -20.96
N PRO A 102 -37.51 10.37 -22.04
CA PRO A 102 -37.43 9.26 -22.98
C PRO A 102 -36.02 9.14 -23.55
N GLY A 103 -35.44 7.95 -23.55
CA GLY A 103 -34.03 7.76 -23.91
C GLY A 103 -33.48 6.37 -23.63
N PHE A 104 -32.19 6.19 -23.92
CA PHE A 104 -31.44 4.98 -23.63
C PHE A 104 -30.65 5.15 -22.32
N TYR A 105 -30.75 4.15 -21.44
CA TYR A 105 -30.17 4.15 -20.11
C TYR A 105 -29.32 2.92 -19.88
N VAL A 106 -28.22 3.09 -19.14
CA VAL A 106 -27.46 2.01 -18.53
C VAL A 106 -27.60 2.13 -17.01
N VAL A 107 -28.12 1.08 -16.37
CA VAL A 107 -28.24 1.00 -14.92
C VAL A 107 -27.17 0.07 -14.39
N TYR A 108 -26.22 0.58 -13.63
CA TYR A 108 -25.26 -0.23 -12.87
C TYR A 108 -25.79 -0.47 -11.46
N TYR A 109 -25.64 -1.69 -10.97
CA TYR A 109 -26.14 -2.06 -9.66
C TYR A 109 -25.24 -3.07 -8.95
N GLU A 110 -25.02 -2.85 -7.66
CA GLU A 110 -24.08 -3.58 -6.81
C GLU A 110 -24.66 -3.75 -5.40
N HIS A 111 -24.32 -4.84 -4.70
CA HIS A 111 -24.69 -5.08 -3.29
C HIS A 111 -23.43 -5.42 -2.49
N GLY A 112 -22.45 -4.51 -2.46
CA GLY A 112 -21.13 -4.78 -1.86
C GLY A 112 -20.25 -5.77 -2.67
N PRO A 113 -19.03 -6.05 -2.19
CA PRO A 113 -18.04 -6.86 -2.89
C PRO A 113 -18.25 -8.37 -2.78
N GLU A 114 -19.10 -8.84 -1.85
CA GLU A 114 -19.50 -10.26 -1.73
C GLU A 114 -20.53 -10.68 -2.81
N TRP A 115 -21.04 -9.71 -3.57
CA TRP A 115 -22.03 -9.88 -4.61
C TRP A 115 -21.49 -9.47 -5.98
N ARG A 116 -22.18 -9.95 -7.02
CA ARG A 116 -21.84 -9.60 -8.40
C ARG A 116 -22.38 -8.23 -8.75
N GLY A 117 -21.47 -7.31 -9.07
CA GLY A 117 -21.84 -6.06 -9.73
C GLY A 117 -22.27 -6.31 -11.18
N ASN A 118 -23.45 -5.82 -11.55
CA ASN A 118 -24.06 -6.06 -12.86
C ASN A 118 -24.50 -4.73 -13.52
N LYS A 119 -24.95 -4.83 -14.78
CA LYS A 119 -25.56 -3.71 -15.50
C LYS A 119 -26.76 -4.16 -16.32
N ALA A 120 -27.75 -3.28 -16.46
CA ALA A 120 -28.88 -3.43 -17.35
C ALA A 120 -28.90 -2.30 -18.38
N GLN A 121 -29.38 -2.59 -19.59
CA GLN A 121 -29.58 -1.61 -20.65
C GLN A 121 -31.08 -1.46 -20.89
N LEU A 122 -31.60 -0.25 -20.72
CA LEU A 122 -33.03 0.04 -20.73
C LEU A 122 -33.35 1.12 -21.75
N THR A 123 -34.57 1.10 -22.29
CA THR A 123 -35.11 2.20 -23.09
C THR A 123 -36.38 2.69 -22.43
N VAL A 124 -36.43 3.98 -22.09
CA VAL A 124 -37.62 4.66 -21.59
C VAL A 124 -38.30 5.33 -22.78
N LYS A 125 -39.58 5.01 -23.01
CA LYS A 125 -40.36 5.60 -24.11
C LYS A 125 -41.28 6.69 -23.60
N GLU A 126 -41.57 7.65 -24.50
CA GLU A 126 -42.51 8.72 -24.20
C GLU A 126 -43.90 8.17 -23.89
N GLY A 127 -44.48 8.61 -22.76
CA GLY A 127 -45.82 8.20 -22.33
C GLY A 127 -45.95 6.77 -21.81
N GLU A 128 -44.84 6.00 -21.71
CA GLU A 128 -44.83 4.64 -21.16
C GLU A 128 -44.12 4.61 -19.80
N VAL A 129 -44.56 3.71 -18.91
CA VAL A 129 -43.84 3.36 -17.68
C VAL A 129 -42.95 2.16 -18.00
N THR A 130 -41.64 2.32 -17.83
CA THR A 130 -40.66 1.24 -17.93
C THR A 130 -40.49 0.60 -16.56
N GLU A 131 -40.95 -0.64 -16.42
CA GLU A 131 -40.71 -1.47 -15.23
C GLU A 131 -39.64 -2.52 -15.53
N TYR A 132 -38.64 -2.67 -14.65
CA TYR A 132 -37.58 -3.66 -14.84
C TYR A 132 -37.10 -4.26 -13.52
N GLU A 133 -36.90 -5.57 -13.51
CA GLU A 133 -36.35 -6.31 -12.37
C GLU A 133 -34.86 -6.58 -12.60
N LEU A 134 -34.03 -5.98 -11.75
CA LEU A 134 -32.59 -6.20 -11.71
C LEU A 134 -32.31 -7.44 -10.84
N SER A 135 -31.29 -8.22 -11.19
CA SER A 135 -30.91 -9.43 -10.44
C SER A 135 -29.40 -9.54 -10.21
N THR A 136 -29.01 -9.88 -8.99
CA THR A 136 -27.62 -10.12 -8.58
C THR A 136 -27.49 -11.43 -7.82
N SER A 137 -26.28 -11.98 -7.76
CA SER A 137 -25.97 -13.22 -7.03
C SER A 137 -24.83 -12.95 -6.06
N ARG A 138 -24.94 -13.51 -4.86
CA ARG A 138 -23.82 -13.61 -3.92
C ARG A 138 -22.84 -14.65 -4.47
N TRP A 139 -21.55 -14.35 -4.47
CA TRP A 139 -20.51 -15.30 -4.89
C TRP A 139 -19.70 -15.82 -3.69
N ILE A 140 -19.77 -15.15 -2.55
CA ILE A 140 -19.19 -15.61 -1.28
C ILE A 140 -20.02 -15.07 -0.13
N ASP A 141 -20.21 -15.87 0.92
CA ASP A 141 -20.75 -15.41 2.20
C ASP A 141 -19.63 -15.44 3.24
N MET A 142 -19.08 -14.28 3.56
CA MET A 142 -18.00 -14.17 4.53
C MET A 142 -18.51 -14.42 5.95
N SER A 143 -19.75 -14.04 6.24
CA SER A 143 -20.35 -14.17 7.56
C SER A 143 -20.59 -15.63 7.95
N GLU A 144 -20.99 -16.48 7.00
CA GLU A 144 -21.08 -17.94 7.19
C GLU A 144 -19.72 -18.59 7.45
N ARG A 145 -18.64 -17.99 6.94
CA ARG A 145 -17.25 -18.40 7.19
C ARG A 145 -16.66 -17.78 8.45
N GLY A 146 -17.45 -17.02 9.22
CA GLY A 146 -17.01 -16.36 10.45
C GLY A 146 -16.18 -15.10 10.23
N TRP A 147 -16.23 -14.48 9.05
CA TRP A 147 -15.52 -13.24 8.72
C TRP A 147 -16.50 -12.08 8.58
N TYR A 148 -16.18 -10.95 9.20
CA TYR A 148 -17.06 -9.77 9.22
C TYR A 148 -16.28 -8.52 8.81
N SER A 149 -16.85 -7.79 7.86
CA SER A 149 -16.24 -6.60 7.25
C SER A 149 -16.33 -5.36 8.13
N GLY A 150 -15.39 -4.44 7.99
CA GLY A 150 -15.49 -3.11 8.55
C GLY A 150 -14.79 -2.01 7.75
N ASP A 151 -15.24 -0.79 8.00
CA ASP A 151 -14.69 0.46 7.49
C ASP A 151 -14.42 1.38 8.68
N THR A 152 -13.13 1.69 8.93
CA THR A 152 -12.68 2.41 10.14
C THR A 152 -12.61 3.94 9.95
N HIS A 153 -12.83 4.45 8.73
CA HIS A 153 -12.81 5.88 8.41
C HIS A 153 -14.08 6.25 7.64
N VAL A 154 -15.10 6.75 8.34
CA VAL A 154 -16.39 7.09 7.72
C VAL A 154 -16.85 8.51 8.08
N HIS A 155 -17.26 9.29 7.08
CA HIS A 155 -17.81 10.65 7.23
C HIS A 155 -19.28 10.73 6.81
N ARG A 156 -20.08 9.80 7.30
CA ARG A 156 -21.54 9.79 7.12
C ARG A 156 -22.24 10.10 8.44
N THR A 157 -23.46 10.61 8.33
CA THR A 157 -24.36 10.73 9.46
C THR A 157 -24.78 9.35 9.95
N VAL A 158 -25.07 9.22 11.24
CA VAL A 158 -25.53 7.94 11.82
C VAL A 158 -26.90 7.53 11.26
N GLU A 159 -27.68 8.49 10.76
CA GLU A 159 -28.97 8.29 10.12
C GLU A 159 -28.86 7.68 8.71
N ASP A 160 -27.82 8.03 7.94
CA ASP A 160 -27.60 7.49 6.59
C ASP A 160 -27.12 6.03 6.64
N LEU A 161 -26.27 5.71 7.63
CA LEU A 161 -25.52 4.47 7.69
C LEU A 161 -26.38 3.19 7.64
N PRO A 162 -27.53 3.07 8.32
CA PRO A 162 -28.37 1.87 8.21
C PRO A 162 -28.79 1.51 6.78
N ASN A 163 -28.96 2.50 5.90
CA ASN A 163 -29.26 2.25 4.49
C ASN A 163 -27.98 1.91 3.71
N VAL A 164 -26.94 2.75 3.84
CA VAL A 164 -25.69 2.60 3.09
C VAL A 164 -24.99 1.29 3.43
N MET A 165 -24.90 0.92 4.71
CA MET A 165 -24.28 -0.34 5.14
C MET A 165 -25.01 -1.57 4.62
N ARG A 166 -26.34 -1.52 4.55
CA ARG A 166 -27.14 -2.60 3.96
C ARG A 166 -26.90 -2.69 2.46
N ALA A 167 -26.90 -1.57 1.74
CA ALA A 167 -26.60 -1.56 0.30
C ALA A 167 -25.18 -2.08 -0.01
N GLU A 168 -24.20 -1.79 0.84
CA GLU A 168 -22.78 -2.14 0.63
C GLU A 168 -22.33 -3.46 1.25
N ASP A 169 -23.26 -4.21 1.84
CA ASP A 169 -23.00 -5.45 2.58
C ASP A 169 -21.84 -5.29 3.58
N LEU A 170 -21.91 -4.27 4.44
CA LEU A 170 -20.86 -3.92 5.43
C LEU A 170 -21.32 -4.25 6.86
N ASN A 171 -20.50 -4.95 7.64
CA ASN A 171 -20.85 -5.37 9.01
C ASN A 171 -20.62 -4.29 10.07
N VAL A 172 -19.48 -3.60 10.03
CA VAL A 172 -19.12 -2.59 11.04
C VAL A 172 -18.75 -1.27 10.38
N ALA A 173 -19.37 -0.17 10.83
CA ALA A 173 -18.97 1.18 10.45
C ALA A 173 -18.55 1.98 11.68
N LEU A 174 -17.41 2.66 11.60
CA LEU A 174 -16.89 3.56 12.63
C LEU A 174 -16.91 5.01 12.11
N PRO A 175 -18.06 5.70 12.14
CA PRO A 175 -18.11 7.11 11.75
C PRO A 175 -17.27 7.97 12.70
N LEU A 176 -16.48 8.88 12.13
CA LEU A 176 -15.65 9.84 12.85
C LEU A 176 -16.50 11.05 13.24
N SER A 177 -17.49 10.80 14.11
CA SER A 177 -18.49 11.80 14.53
C SER A 177 -17.87 13.01 15.23
N TYR A 178 -16.70 12.83 15.86
CA TYR A 178 -15.91 13.92 16.43
C TYR A 178 -14.74 14.23 15.51
N TRP A 179 -14.81 15.31 14.75
CA TRP A 179 -13.79 15.67 13.78
C TRP A 179 -13.30 17.09 14.03
N VAL A 180 -11.99 17.22 14.29
CA VAL A 180 -11.33 18.47 14.58
C VAL A 180 -10.25 18.78 13.55
N ARG A 181 -10.29 20.00 13.00
CA ARG A 181 -9.35 20.45 11.96
C ARG A 181 -8.40 21.58 12.36
N ASP A 182 -8.64 22.16 13.52
CA ASP A 182 -7.84 23.24 14.09
C ASP A 182 -7.08 22.75 15.31
N ALA A 183 -5.76 22.96 15.32
CA ALA A 183 -4.92 22.63 16.47
C ALA A 183 -5.40 23.35 17.74
N TYR A 184 -5.15 22.72 18.89
CA TYR A 184 -5.54 23.20 20.22
C TYR A 184 -7.05 23.23 20.50
N THR A 185 -7.87 22.75 19.57
CA THR A 185 -9.31 22.60 19.76
C THR A 185 -9.64 21.19 20.28
N PRO A 186 -10.39 21.05 21.38
CA PRO A 186 -10.89 19.74 21.82
C PRO A 186 -11.87 19.15 20.80
N PRO A 187 -11.90 17.82 20.58
CA PRO A 187 -12.80 17.19 19.62
C PRO A 187 -14.28 17.53 19.82
N ALA A 188 -14.77 17.62 21.06
CA ALA A 188 -16.16 18.02 21.33
C ALA A 188 -16.54 19.42 20.81
N GLN A 189 -15.55 20.25 20.47
CA GLN A 189 -15.69 21.60 19.92
C GLN A 189 -15.21 21.68 18.46
N GLY A 190 -14.92 20.54 17.83
CA GLY A 190 -14.43 20.48 16.46
C GLY A 190 -15.45 21.06 15.48
N ASP A 191 -14.96 21.75 14.45
CA ASP A 191 -15.78 22.47 13.46
C ASP A 191 -16.64 21.56 12.58
N LYS A 192 -16.33 20.26 12.57
CA LYS A 192 -17.07 19.21 11.87
C LYS A 192 -17.72 18.18 12.79
N THR A 193 -17.66 18.40 14.09
CA THR A 193 -18.18 17.46 15.08
C THR A 193 -19.71 17.44 15.06
N VAL A 194 -20.25 16.23 15.06
CA VAL A 194 -21.66 15.94 15.29
C VAL A 194 -21.74 15.14 16.59
N ALA A 195 -22.31 15.76 17.62
CA ALA A 195 -22.49 15.08 18.90
C ALA A 195 -23.42 13.88 18.75
N VAL A 196 -23.00 12.75 19.31
CA VAL A 196 -23.73 11.48 19.26
C VAL A 196 -23.79 10.87 20.66
N GLU A 197 -24.85 10.12 20.92
CA GLU A 197 -24.95 9.37 22.16
C GLU A 197 -23.99 8.16 22.12
N PRO A 198 -23.24 7.88 23.21
CA PRO A 198 -22.44 6.67 23.30
C PRO A 198 -23.34 5.45 23.36
N GLY A 199 -23.10 4.48 22.49
CA GLY A 199 -23.84 3.22 22.48
C GLY A 199 -23.79 2.52 21.14
N LEU A 200 -23.80 1.20 21.17
CA LEU A 200 -23.84 0.38 19.97
C LEU A 200 -25.21 0.54 19.30
N ILE A 201 -25.21 0.98 18.05
CA ILE A 201 -26.41 1.08 17.23
C ILE A 201 -26.51 -0.20 16.39
N THR A 202 -27.52 -1.03 16.66
CA THR A 202 -27.79 -2.24 15.88
C THR A 202 -28.60 -1.90 14.65
N VAL A 203 -28.04 -2.16 13.46
CA VAL A 203 -28.75 -2.04 12.17
C VAL A 203 -29.53 -3.32 11.90
N ASP A 204 -28.90 -4.47 12.09
CA ASP A 204 -29.48 -5.82 12.03
C ASP A 204 -28.55 -6.80 12.79
N PRO A 205 -28.86 -8.12 12.89
CA PRO A 205 -28.07 -9.05 13.71
C PRO A 205 -26.56 -9.09 13.42
N ASN A 206 -26.14 -8.79 12.19
CA ASN A 206 -24.74 -8.84 11.77
C ASN A 206 -24.21 -7.46 11.32
N ARG A 207 -24.94 -6.37 11.58
CA ARG A 207 -24.55 -5.00 11.21
C ARG A 207 -24.72 -4.03 12.36
N VAL A 208 -23.64 -3.33 12.70
CA VAL A 208 -23.62 -2.38 13.82
C VAL A 208 -22.81 -1.14 13.49
N ILE A 209 -23.21 -0.03 14.10
CA ILE A 209 -22.48 1.23 14.07
C ILE A 209 -22.01 1.51 15.49
N TRP A 210 -20.72 1.79 15.65
CA TRP A 210 -20.23 2.43 16.86
C TRP A 210 -19.99 3.90 16.56
N PRO A 211 -20.83 4.82 17.07
CA PRO A 211 -20.83 6.21 16.62
C PRO A 211 -19.72 7.06 17.26
N MET A 212 -19.14 6.58 18.37
CA MET A 212 -18.25 7.35 19.23
C MET A 212 -16.77 7.13 18.83
N ASN A 213 -16.35 7.85 17.77
CA ASN A 213 -14.97 7.85 17.27
C ASN A 213 -14.52 9.28 16.95
N THR A 214 -13.22 9.52 17.01
CA THR A 214 -12.61 10.85 16.81
C THR A 214 -11.57 10.84 15.71
N GLU A 215 -11.59 11.86 14.87
CA GLU A 215 -10.52 12.25 13.98
C GLU A 215 -9.87 13.57 14.42
N TYR A 216 -8.55 13.53 14.61
CA TYR A 216 -7.73 14.74 14.66
C TYR A 216 -7.09 14.94 13.30
N GLU A 217 -7.63 15.82 12.45
CA GLU A 217 -7.12 16.10 11.09
C GLU A 217 -6.68 17.56 10.96
N LEU A 218 -5.50 17.87 11.53
CA LEU A 218 -5.12 19.25 11.76
C LEU A 218 -4.53 19.89 10.50
N PHE A 219 -5.24 20.89 9.97
CA PHE A 219 -4.82 21.71 8.84
C PHE A 219 -4.32 23.10 9.25
N THR A 220 -4.65 23.53 10.47
CA THR A 220 -4.27 24.84 10.98
C THR A 220 -3.60 24.74 12.34
N LEU A 221 -2.68 25.67 12.59
CA LEU A 221 -1.95 25.84 13.84
C LEU A 221 -1.94 27.33 14.19
N ASN A 222 -2.42 27.70 15.38
CA ASN A 222 -2.55 29.10 15.82
C ASN A 222 -3.31 29.98 14.80
N GLY A 223 -4.34 29.44 14.16
CA GLY A 223 -5.16 30.13 13.16
C GLY A 223 -4.48 30.32 11.79
N GLN A 224 -3.29 29.77 11.57
CA GLN A 224 -2.60 29.79 10.29
C GLN A 224 -2.59 28.41 9.65
N ARG A 225 -2.63 28.35 8.32
CA ARG A 225 -2.55 27.07 7.59
C ARG A 225 -1.17 26.45 7.81
N HIS A 226 -1.15 25.29 8.47
CA HIS A 226 0.03 24.51 8.75
C HIS A 226 -0.42 23.08 9.05
N THR A 227 -0.43 22.24 8.02
CA THR A 227 -0.94 20.87 8.13
C THR A 227 -0.04 20.00 8.98
N GLN A 228 -0.60 19.27 9.94
CA GLN A 228 0.10 18.20 10.65
C GLN A 228 -0.28 16.83 10.09
N GLY A 229 -1.55 16.64 9.75
CA GLY A 229 -2.10 15.39 9.22
C GLY A 229 -3.26 14.87 10.04
N ALA A 230 -3.54 13.56 9.90
CA ALA A 230 -4.60 12.89 10.63
C ALA A 230 -4.15 11.68 11.46
N PHE A 231 -4.90 11.38 12.52
CA PHE A 231 -4.98 10.08 13.18
C PHE A 231 -6.35 9.91 13.83
N PHE A 232 -6.76 8.67 14.09
CA PHE A 232 -8.07 8.35 14.65
C PHE A 232 -7.97 7.73 16.03
N VAL A 233 -8.97 8.04 16.85
CA VAL A 233 -9.23 7.35 18.11
C VAL A 233 -10.56 6.64 17.97
N LEU A 234 -10.51 5.31 17.93
CA LEU A 234 -11.64 4.44 17.60
C LEU A 234 -12.14 3.70 18.85
N ASN A 235 -13.45 3.54 18.97
CA ASN A 235 -14.10 2.80 20.04
C ASN A 235 -13.99 3.44 21.44
N HIS A 236 -13.91 4.78 21.52
CA HIS A 236 -13.95 5.47 22.81
C HIS A 236 -15.38 5.51 23.36
N GLN A 237 -15.50 5.53 24.69
CA GLN A 237 -16.80 5.44 25.38
C GLN A 237 -17.37 6.82 25.70
N GLN A 238 -16.51 7.84 25.72
CA GLN A 238 -16.87 9.23 25.97
C GLN A 238 -16.05 10.16 25.10
N PRO A 239 -16.62 11.29 24.64
CA PRO A 239 -15.89 12.25 23.82
C PRO A 239 -14.57 12.67 24.46
N LEU A 240 -13.50 12.63 23.66
CA LEU A 240 -12.21 13.13 24.10
C LEU A 240 -12.26 14.65 24.32
N THR A 241 -11.65 15.09 25.41
CA THR A 241 -11.58 16.52 25.79
C THR A 241 -10.19 17.12 25.59
N LEU A 242 -9.21 16.30 25.21
CA LEU A 242 -7.82 16.72 25.05
C LEU A 242 -7.61 17.25 23.63
N PRO A 243 -7.08 18.48 23.46
CA PRO A 243 -6.70 18.98 22.15
C PRO A 243 -5.33 18.44 21.72
N ALA A 244 -5.04 18.51 20.42
CA ALA A 244 -3.74 18.20 19.84
C ALA A 244 -3.15 19.42 19.12
N PRO A 245 -1.82 19.55 19.03
CA PRO A 245 -0.78 18.85 19.82
C PRO A 245 -0.71 19.33 21.29
N PRO A 246 0.03 18.64 22.19
CA PRO A 246 0.77 17.38 22.01
C PRO A 246 -0.15 16.15 21.93
N VAL A 247 0.37 15.02 21.43
CA VAL A 247 -0.43 13.80 21.19
C VAL A 247 -0.27 12.72 22.26
N ALA A 248 0.85 12.68 22.99
CA ALA A 248 1.08 11.67 24.02
C ALA A 248 0.00 11.64 25.13
N PRO A 249 -0.54 12.78 25.62
CA PRO A 249 -1.64 12.75 26.59
C PRO A 249 -2.92 12.12 26.02
N ILE A 250 -3.17 12.28 24.72
CA ILE A 250 -4.32 11.69 24.03
C ILE A 250 -4.15 10.18 23.97
N ALA A 251 -2.95 9.70 23.62
CA ALA A 251 -2.65 8.27 23.64
C ALA A 251 -2.84 7.66 25.04
N ALA A 252 -2.39 8.34 26.09
CA ALA A 252 -2.60 7.88 27.47
C ALA A 252 -4.09 7.78 27.83
N GLU A 253 -4.90 8.77 27.44
CA GLU A 253 -6.35 8.74 27.66
C GLU A 253 -7.03 7.63 26.85
N ALA A 254 -6.64 7.49 25.60
CA ALA A 254 -7.07 6.41 24.72
C ALA A 254 -6.85 5.03 25.39
N ARG A 255 -5.66 4.78 25.92
CA ARG A 255 -5.34 3.52 26.62
C ARG A 255 -6.19 3.31 27.88
N ARG A 256 -6.50 4.37 28.64
CA ARG A 256 -7.40 4.27 29.82
C ARG A 256 -8.81 3.82 29.45
N GLN A 257 -9.29 4.21 28.28
CA GLN A 257 -10.61 3.84 27.78
C GLN A 257 -10.64 2.51 26.98
N GLY A 258 -9.48 1.85 26.80
CA GLY A 258 -9.41 0.59 26.03
C GLY A 258 -9.63 0.77 24.53
N VAL A 259 -9.28 1.94 24.00
CA VAL A 259 -9.56 2.34 22.62
C VAL A 259 -8.39 1.99 21.70
N ILE A 260 -8.66 1.97 20.40
CA ILE A 260 -7.68 1.66 19.37
C ILE A 260 -7.26 2.94 18.65
N LEU A 261 -5.96 3.11 18.41
CA LEU A 261 -5.40 4.24 17.66
C LEU A 261 -5.10 3.84 16.22
N ASP A 262 -5.62 4.58 15.25
CA ASP A 262 -5.46 4.27 13.83
C ASP A 262 -4.64 5.35 13.10
N LEU A 263 -3.61 4.92 12.37
CA LEU A 263 -2.80 5.79 11.53
C LEU A 263 -3.42 5.87 10.13
N ASP A 264 -3.98 7.04 9.81
CA ASP A 264 -4.64 7.34 8.54
C ASP A 264 -3.73 7.16 7.31
N LYS A 265 -2.62 7.91 7.24
CA LYS A 265 -1.72 7.86 6.08
C LYS A 265 -0.27 7.73 6.49
N HIS A 266 0.48 7.05 5.64
CA HIS A 266 1.92 6.87 5.75
C HIS A 266 2.73 8.16 5.54
N SER A 267 2.14 9.18 4.91
CA SER A 267 2.88 10.34 4.41
C SER A 267 2.47 11.68 5.00
N TRP A 268 1.60 11.72 6.02
CA TRP A 268 1.34 12.98 6.69
C TRP A 268 2.59 13.50 7.41
N PRO A 269 2.73 14.84 7.56
CA PRO A 269 3.86 15.44 8.27
C PRO A 269 4.15 14.80 9.64
N TRP A 270 3.14 14.58 10.48
CA TRP A 270 3.36 13.98 11.80
C TRP A 270 3.34 12.45 11.84
N SER A 271 2.99 11.73 10.75
CA SER A 271 2.68 10.29 10.82
C SER A 271 3.77 9.47 11.47
N MET A 272 5.02 9.71 11.05
CA MET A 272 6.17 8.95 11.57
C MET A 272 6.50 9.31 13.03
N MET A 273 6.11 10.50 13.52
CA MET A 273 6.22 10.84 14.93
C MET A 273 5.15 10.11 15.76
N LEU A 274 3.91 10.04 15.25
CA LEU A 274 2.79 9.44 15.98
C LEU A 274 3.08 7.99 16.39
N VAL A 275 3.67 7.20 15.50
CA VAL A 275 3.87 5.75 15.71
C VAL A 275 4.57 5.43 17.05
N PRO A 276 5.81 5.88 17.32
CA PRO A 276 6.50 5.60 18.57
C PRO A 276 6.00 6.43 19.76
N ILE A 277 5.37 7.59 19.53
CA ILE A 277 4.94 8.47 20.62
C ILE A 277 3.59 8.04 21.19
N MET A 278 2.69 7.57 20.34
CA MET A 278 1.37 7.11 20.72
C MET A 278 1.25 5.59 20.84
N ASP A 279 2.29 4.84 20.43
CA ASP A 279 2.25 3.37 20.32
C ASP A 279 1.07 2.93 19.44
N VAL A 280 1.02 3.46 18.20
CA VAL A 280 -0.16 3.35 17.33
C VAL A 280 -0.50 1.89 17.00
N ASP A 281 -1.80 1.58 17.00
CA ASP A 281 -2.31 0.23 16.91
C ASP A 281 -2.53 -0.26 15.48
N LEU A 282 -3.21 0.56 14.68
CA LEU A 282 -3.64 0.22 13.33
C LEU A 282 -2.94 1.09 12.30
N PHE A 283 -2.81 0.54 11.09
CA PHE A 283 -2.30 1.23 9.92
C PHE A 283 -3.33 1.09 8.80
N GLU A 284 -3.86 2.19 8.30
CA GLU A 284 -4.85 2.19 7.22
C GLU A 284 -4.19 1.86 5.87
N LEU A 285 -3.94 0.56 5.66
CA LEU A 285 -3.20 0.05 4.51
C LEU A 285 -4.00 0.25 3.21
N ALA A 286 -5.33 0.11 3.30
CA ALA A 286 -6.26 0.61 2.30
C ALA A 286 -6.86 1.95 2.77
N ASN A 287 -6.02 3.00 2.78
CA ASN A 287 -6.43 4.34 3.19
C ASN A 287 -7.42 4.99 2.23
N ASN A 288 -8.03 6.06 2.73
CA ASN A 288 -9.04 6.86 2.07
C ASN A 288 -8.62 7.54 0.75
N HIS A 289 -7.39 7.35 0.25
CA HIS A 289 -6.93 7.77 -1.09
C HIS A 289 -6.92 6.64 -2.12
N ILE A 290 -7.31 5.42 -1.73
CA ILE A 290 -7.44 4.25 -2.62
C ILE A 290 -8.89 4.15 -3.09
N TRP A 291 -9.13 4.49 -4.36
CA TRP A 291 -10.47 4.62 -4.93
C TRP A 291 -10.67 3.72 -6.14
N ARG A 292 -11.94 3.39 -6.43
CA ARG A 292 -12.31 2.79 -7.72
C ARG A 292 -12.35 3.79 -8.88
N THR A 293 -12.24 5.08 -8.60
CA THR A 293 -12.21 6.16 -9.59
C THR A 293 -10.78 6.48 -10.03
N GLU A 294 -10.57 7.40 -10.98
CA GLU A 294 -9.22 7.85 -11.32
C GLU A 294 -8.45 8.33 -10.08
N PHE A 295 -7.17 7.93 -9.98
CA PHE A 295 -6.33 8.30 -8.85
C PHE A 295 -5.98 9.79 -8.93
N PHE A 296 -6.43 10.54 -7.93
CA PHE A 296 -6.40 12.01 -7.96
C PHE A 296 -5.18 12.60 -7.25
N PHE A 297 -4.60 11.89 -6.29
CA PHE A 297 -3.62 12.44 -5.36
C PHE A 297 -2.18 12.30 -5.82
N LYS A 298 -1.92 12.47 -7.12
CA LYS A 298 -0.58 12.27 -7.69
C LYS A 298 0.49 13.18 -7.07
N GLN A 299 0.13 14.40 -6.70
CA GLN A 299 1.05 15.40 -6.13
C GLN A 299 1.02 15.46 -4.60
N TRP A 300 0.18 14.66 -3.95
CA TRP A 300 -0.03 14.76 -2.52
C TRP A 300 1.17 14.22 -1.75
N THR A 301 1.77 15.05 -0.89
CA THR A 301 2.91 14.66 -0.03
C THR A 301 4.09 14.04 -0.81
N GLN A 302 4.27 14.42 -2.08
CA GLN A 302 5.33 13.86 -2.93
C GLN A 302 6.72 14.15 -2.36
N GLU A 303 6.88 15.27 -1.67
CA GLU A 303 8.07 15.65 -0.93
C GLU A 303 8.42 14.71 0.23
N MET A 304 7.44 13.95 0.72
CA MET A 304 7.63 12.97 1.82
C MET A 304 8.09 11.60 1.31
N ARG A 305 8.19 11.42 -0.01
CA ARG A 305 8.58 10.15 -0.62
C ARG A 305 10.00 9.76 -0.18
N PRO A 306 10.23 8.49 0.21
CA PRO A 306 11.55 8.00 0.55
C PRO A 306 12.43 7.87 -0.70
N ASP A 307 13.64 8.41 -0.64
CA ASP A 307 14.67 8.22 -1.66
C ASP A 307 15.22 6.79 -1.60
N GLY A 308 15.56 6.23 -2.76
CA GLY A 308 16.13 4.88 -2.87
C GLY A 308 15.14 3.72 -2.68
N TRP A 309 13.89 3.98 -2.28
CA TRP A 309 12.86 2.95 -2.13
C TRP A 309 12.18 2.56 -3.46
N ASN A 310 12.56 3.19 -4.58
CA ASN A 310 12.03 2.92 -5.92
C ASN A 310 10.50 3.03 -6.02
N ILE A 311 9.93 4.08 -5.41
CA ILE A 311 8.50 4.36 -5.49
C ILE A 311 8.15 4.94 -6.86
N GLU A 312 7.22 4.27 -7.57
CA GLU A 312 6.84 4.62 -8.94
C GLU A 312 6.18 6.00 -9.03
N THR A 313 6.62 6.79 -10.02
CA THR A 313 6.05 8.10 -10.37
C THR A 313 6.03 8.29 -11.88
N ASP A 314 5.06 9.05 -12.38
CA ASP A 314 5.01 9.57 -13.75
C ASP A 314 5.32 11.08 -13.79
N ALA A 315 5.10 11.72 -14.94
CA ALA A 315 5.31 13.17 -15.10
C ALA A 315 4.42 14.04 -14.20
N ASP A 316 3.30 13.50 -13.71
CA ASP A 316 2.33 14.17 -12.86
C ASP A 316 2.45 13.77 -11.38
N GLY A 317 3.47 13.01 -10.97
CA GLY A 317 3.71 12.58 -9.60
C GLY A 317 3.50 11.09 -9.37
N PHE A 318 2.95 10.70 -8.22
CA PHE A 318 2.65 9.31 -7.90
C PHE A 318 1.71 8.69 -8.94
N THR A 319 2.05 7.48 -9.39
CA THR A 319 1.06 6.59 -9.99
C THR A 319 0.18 5.98 -8.90
N GLU A 320 -0.95 5.37 -9.27
CA GLU A 320 -1.79 4.64 -8.31
C GLU A 320 -1.02 3.51 -7.62
N TRP A 321 -0.16 2.81 -8.37
CA TRP A 321 0.74 1.81 -7.80
C TRP A 321 1.78 2.44 -6.86
N GLY A 322 2.43 3.53 -7.28
CA GLY A 322 3.41 4.22 -6.44
C GLY A 322 2.86 4.65 -5.07
N TRP A 323 1.61 5.14 -5.02
CA TRP A 323 0.94 5.47 -3.76
C TRP A 323 0.72 4.24 -2.87
N ILE A 324 0.22 3.15 -3.45
CA ILE A 324 -0.04 1.89 -2.73
C ILE A 324 1.27 1.27 -2.23
N ASP A 325 2.30 1.22 -3.07
CA ASP A 325 3.61 0.67 -2.74
C ASP A 325 4.34 1.50 -1.67
N PHE A 326 4.19 2.83 -1.71
CA PHE A 326 4.71 3.68 -0.62
C PHE A 326 4.00 3.37 0.71
N GLY A 327 2.69 3.19 0.69
CA GLY A 327 1.93 2.73 1.85
C GLY A 327 2.43 1.39 2.40
N PHE A 328 2.59 0.38 1.54
CA PHE A 328 3.10 -0.93 1.95
C PHE A 328 4.52 -0.86 2.52
N LYS A 329 5.45 -0.22 1.81
CA LYS A 329 6.84 -0.15 2.26
C LYS A 329 6.98 0.63 3.57
N SER A 330 6.17 1.66 3.77
CA SER A 330 6.16 2.41 5.04
C SER A 330 5.65 1.53 6.18
N TYR A 331 4.55 0.80 5.95
CA TYR A 331 4.04 -0.17 6.91
C TYR A 331 5.08 -1.24 7.25
N TYR A 332 5.75 -1.81 6.25
CA TYR A 332 6.78 -2.82 6.43
C TYR A 332 8.00 -2.31 7.19
N ALA A 333 8.46 -1.11 6.88
CA ALA A 333 9.57 -0.46 7.58
C ALA A 333 9.24 -0.25 9.07
N LEU A 334 7.99 0.08 9.40
CA LEU A 334 7.53 0.17 10.80
C LEU A 334 7.46 -1.22 11.46
N LEU A 335 6.97 -2.25 10.78
CA LEU A 335 6.99 -3.62 11.29
C LEU A 335 8.43 -4.11 11.54
N ASN A 336 9.36 -3.80 10.64
CA ASN A 336 10.77 -4.12 10.76
C ASN A 336 11.44 -3.40 11.95
N CYS A 337 10.98 -2.19 12.28
CA CYS A 337 11.35 -1.47 13.49
C CYS A 337 10.73 -2.05 14.78
N GLY A 338 9.92 -3.11 14.68
CA GLY A 338 9.30 -3.78 15.81
C GLY A 338 7.94 -3.25 16.24
N PHE A 339 7.38 -2.26 15.53
CA PHE A 339 6.02 -1.77 15.80
C PHE A 339 5.01 -2.81 15.33
N LYS A 340 4.19 -3.34 16.24
CA LYS A 340 3.23 -4.42 15.97
C LYS A 340 1.87 -3.87 15.49
N MET A 341 1.92 -3.04 14.46
CA MET A 341 0.74 -2.42 13.87
C MET A 341 -0.09 -3.45 13.09
N ARG A 342 -1.42 -3.34 13.10
CA ARG A 342 -2.31 -4.22 12.34
C ARG A 342 -2.93 -3.45 11.17
N PRO A 343 -3.02 -4.04 9.98
CA PRO A 343 -3.58 -3.35 8.82
C PRO A 343 -5.10 -3.20 8.97
N THR A 344 -5.61 -2.03 8.55
CA THR A 344 -7.04 -1.73 8.46
C THR A 344 -7.34 -0.99 7.14
N ALA A 345 -8.60 -0.62 6.95
CA ALA A 345 -9.09 0.08 5.78
C ALA A 345 -10.16 1.10 6.15
N GLY A 346 -10.13 2.21 5.45
CA GLY A 346 -11.09 3.29 5.62
C GLY A 346 -11.34 4.01 4.30
N THR A 347 -12.60 4.34 4.03
CA THR A 347 -12.96 4.96 2.75
C THR A 347 -13.07 6.48 2.81
N ALA A 348 -13.27 7.03 4.00
CA ALA A 348 -13.78 8.38 4.22
C ALA A 348 -15.04 8.66 3.36
N ASN A 349 -15.90 7.65 3.18
CA ASN A 349 -17.17 7.83 2.47
C ASN A 349 -17.98 8.95 3.13
N GLY A 350 -18.53 9.84 2.31
CA GLY A 350 -19.10 11.13 2.73
C GLY A 350 -18.27 12.33 2.27
N VAL A 351 -16.95 12.17 2.12
CA VAL A 351 -16.07 13.24 1.60
C VAL A 351 -15.22 12.81 0.41
N HIS A 352 -15.08 11.51 0.09
CA HIS A 352 -14.29 11.05 -1.07
C HIS A 352 -15.13 10.30 -2.12
N PRO A 353 -14.78 10.35 -3.42
CA PRO A 353 -15.54 9.72 -4.49
C PRO A 353 -15.33 8.20 -4.52
N VAL A 354 -15.78 7.54 -3.45
CA VAL A 354 -15.63 6.11 -3.21
C VAL A 354 -16.85 5.61 -2.44
N PRO A 355 -17.42 4.45 -2.77
CA PRO A 355 -18.49 3.86 -1.97
C PRO A 355 -18.03 3.39 -0.59
N LEU A 356 -18.95 3.34 0.37
CA LEU A 356 -18.66 2.87 1.73
C LEU A 356 -18.15 1.42 1.69
N GLY A 357 -17.07 1.13 2.41
CA GLY A 357 -16.45 -0.18 2.46
C GLY A 357 -15.91 -0.67 1.11
N TYR A 358 -15.58 0.19 0.14
CA TYR A 358 -14.85 -0.24 -1.06
C TYR A 358 -13.50 -0.87 -0.69
N GLY A 359 -12.67 -0.11 0.05
CA GLY A 359 -11.60 -0.68 0.86
C GLY A 359 -12.20 -1.08 2.20
N ARG A 360 -12.00 -2.33 2.61
CA ARG A 360 -12.52 -2.86 3.88
C ARG A 360 -11.53 -3.82 4.52
N VAL A 361 -11.63 -3.94 5.84
CA VAL A 361 -10.96 -4.99 6.62
C VAL A 361 -11.96 -6.09 6.91
N TYR A 362 -11.61 -7.34 6.66
CA TYR A 362 -12.36 -8.50 7.16
C TYR A 362 -11.70 -9.01 8.42
N VAL A 363 -12.49 -9.24 9.47
CA VAL A 363 -12.02 -9.73 10.77
C VAL A 363 -12.65 -11.09 11.07
N GLU A 364 -11.82 -12.07 11.40
CA GLU A 364 -12.24 -13.42 11.74
C GLU A 364 -12.77 -13.50 13.17
N CYS A 365 -14.06 -13.80 13.29
CA CYS A 365 -14.79 -14.03 14.53
C CYS A 365 -15.36 -15.47 14.54
N PRO A 366 -14.55 -16.51 14.85
CA PRO A 366 -14.96 -17.92 14.72
C PRO A 366 -16.07 -18.34 15.69
N LYS A 367 -16.36 -17.52 16.71
CA LYS A 367 -17.44 -17.72 17.68
C LYS A 367 -18.75 -17.02 17.28
N GLY A 368 -18.82 -16.50 16.06
CA GLY A 368 -19.91 -15.67 15.57
C GLY A 368 -19.71 -14.17 15.88
N PHE A 369 -20.61 -13.37 15.31
CA PHE A 369 -20.57 -11.93 15.39
C PHE A 369 -20.97 -11.39 16.76
N SER A 370 -20.16 -10.48 17.27
CA SER A 370 -20.56 -9.42 18.18
C SER A 370 -19.56 -8.28 18.02
N TYR A 371 -19.96 -7.05 18.30
CA TYR A 371 -19.07 -5.90 18.15
C TYR A 371 -17.79 -6.04 19.00
N ASP A 372 -17.93 -6.45 20.27
CA ASP A 372 -16.79 -6.64 21.16
C ASP A 372 -15.81 -7.71 20.66
N ASN A 373 -16.34 -8.82 20.12
CA ASN A 373 -15.51 -9.87 19.54
C ASN A 373 -14.84 -9.38 18.24
N TRP A 374 -15.53 -8.58 17.42
CA TRP A 374 -14.97 -7.96 16.23
C TRP A 374 -13.82 -7.01 16.59
N MET A 375 -14.02 -6.09 17.53
CA MET A 375 -12.99 -5.16 18.02
C MET A 375 -11.79 -5.91 18.61
N THR A 376 -12.04 -6.95 19.42
CA THR A 376 -10.98 -7.77 20.01
C THR A 376 -10.14 -8.48 18.95
N ASN A 377 -10.78 -9.07 17.94
CA ASN A 377 -10.07 -9.80 16.88
C ASN A 377 -9.38 -8.87 15.88
N LEU A 378 -9.92 -7.68 15.61
CA LEU A 378 -9.23 -6.62 14.88
C LEU A 378 -7.96 -6.20 15.62
N ASN A 379 -8.08 -5.96 16.94
CA ASN A 379 -6.95 -5.61 17.79
C ASN A 379 -5.88 -6.71 17.83
N ALA A 380 -6.29 -7.97 17.73
CA ALA A 380 -5.40 -9.13 17.63
C ALA A 380 -4.82 -9.36 16.22
N GLY A 381 -5.22 -8.56 15.22
CA GLY A 381 -4.75 -8.72 13.83
C GLY A 381 -5.30 -9.96 13.13
N ARG A 382 -6.40 -10.56 13.61
CA ARG A 382 -7.07 -11.70 12.94
C ARG A 382 -7.87 -11.19 11.74
N SER A 383 -7.18 -10.57 10.81
CA SER A 383 -7.77 -9.80 9.73
C SER A 383 -6.95 -9.81 8.44
N PHE A 384 -7.61 -9.45 7.35
CA PHE A 384 -6.97 -9.03 6.10
C PHE A 384 -7.70 -7.79 5.55
N VAL A 385 -6.95 -6.96 4.83
CA VAL A 385 -7.48 -5.77 4.15
C VAL A 385 -7.67 -6.10 2.68
N THR A 386 -8.73 -5.58 2.05
CA THR A 386 -9.02 -5.83 0.64
C THR A 386 -9.80 -4.71 -0.04
N THR A 387 -9.63 -4.58 -1.35
CA THR A 387 -10.50 -3.83 -2.26
C THR A 387 -11.29 -4.72 -3.23
N GLY A 388 -11.27 -6.05 -3.04
CA GLY A 388 -12.12 -6.98 -3.77
C GLY A 388 -11.86 -8.48 -3.56
N GLN A 389 -10.59 -8.91 -3.44
CA GLN A 389 -10.22 -10.31 -3.29
C GLN A 389 -10.38 -10.82 -1.86
N MET A 390 -10.72 -12.08 -1.66
CA MET A 390 -10.73 -12.71 -0.33
C MET A 390 -9.47 -13.55 -0.14
N LEU A 391 -8.82 -13.36 1.01
CA LEU A 391 -7.54 -13.96 1.33
C LEU A 391 -7.63 -14.72 2.66
N PHE A 392 -7.50 -16.05 2.60
CA PHE A 392 -7.56 -16.92 3.78
C PHE A 392 -6.22 -17.62 3.92
N VAL A 393 -5.35 -17.13 4.81
CA VAL A 393 -3.98 -17.64 4.95
C VAL A 393 -3.62 -17.92 6.39
N THR A 394 -2.76 -18.90 6.61
CA THR A 394 -2.17 -19.27 7.89
C THR A 394 -0.67 -19.50 7.75
N VAL A 395 0.07 -19.31 8.84
CA VAL A 395 1.49 -19.70 8.94
C VAL A 395 1.61 -20.72 10.06
N ASN A 396 2.06 -21.94 9.76
CA ASN A 396 2.04 -23.09 10.69
C ASN A 396 0.68 -23.26 11.40
N ASP A 397 -0.41 -23.27 10.62
CA ASP A 397 -1.80 -23.34 11.09
C ASP A 397 -2.23 -22.19 12.03
N LYS A 398 -1.41 -21.13 12.17
CA LYS A 398 -1.76 -19.95 12.93
C LYS A 398 -2.37 -18.87 12.03
N PRO A 399 -3.49 -18.25 12.45
CA PRO A 399 -4.13 -17.18 11.69
C PRO A 399 -3.27 -15.91 11.64
N PRO A 400 -3.57 -14.97 10.73
CA PRO A 400 -2.99 -13.63 10.73
C PRO A 400 -3.05 -12.97 12.12
N GLY A 401 -2.04 -12.16 12.45
CA GLY A 401 -1.89 -11.50 13.75
C GLY A 401 -1.33 -12.39 14.87
N SER A 402 -1.13 -13.68 14.62
CA SER A 402 -0.56 -14.59 15.61
C SER A 402 0.93 -14.34 15.85
N LYS A 403 1.40 -14.82 17.00
CA LYS A 403 2.81 -14.97 17.35
C LYS A 403 3.20 -16.45 17.37
N ILE A 404 4.34 -16.78 16.78
CA ILE A 404 4.99 -18.09 16.80
C ILE A 404 6.36 -17.92 17.45
N GLU A 405 6.67 -18.72 18.46
CA GLU A 405 8.00 -18.73 19.09
C GLU A 405 8.83 -19.88 18.52
N VAL A 406 10.10 -19.60 18.20
CA VAL A 406 11.07 -20.57 17.68
C VAL A 406 12.42 -20.36 18.36
N ASP A 407 13.14 -21.45 18.62
CA ASP A 407 14.43 -21.39 19.35
C ASP A 407 15.65 -21.30 18.41
N GLU A 408 15.51 -21.79 17.18
CA GLU A 408 16.57 -21.87 16.18
C GLU A 408 16.04 -21.59 14.77
N PRO A 409 16.93 -21.29 13.79
CA PRO A 409 16.55 -21.18 12.39
C PRO A 409 15.72 -22.38 11.93
N THR A 410 14.59 -22.10 11.29
CA THR A 410 13.59 -23.09 10.91
C THR A 410 12.90 -22.69 9.62
N THR A 411 12.04 -23.57 9.11
CA THR A 411 11.07 -23.24 8.05
C THR A 411 9.70 -23.04 8.68
N VAL A 412 8.93 -22.10 8.12
CA VAL A 412 7.49 -21.98 8.39
C VAL A 412 6.70 -22.28 7.12
N ARG A 413 5.57 -22.94 7.27
CA ARG A 413 4.68 -23.30 6.17
C ARG A 413 3.58 -22.24 6.06
N VAL A 414 3.52 -21.57 4.92
CA VAL A 414 2.47 -20.61 4.55
C VAL A 414 1.44 -21.35 3.72
N GLN A 415 0.21 -21.41 4.21
CA GLN A 415 -0.88 -22.14 3.55
C GLN A 415 -2.13 -21.29 3.44
N GLY A 416 -2.97 -21.55 2.45
CA GLY A 416 -4.23 -20.85 2.34
C GLY A 416 -4.88 -20.89 0.98
N THR A 417 -5.84 -19.99 0.78
CA THR A 417 -6.57 -19.82 -0.47
C THR A 417 -6.81 -18.36 -0.77
N ILE A 418 -6.80 -18.03 -2.06
CA ILE A 418 -7.30 -16.76 -2.59
C ILE A 418 -8.55 -17.04 -3.40
N GLU A 419 -9.60 -16.25 -3.17
CA GLU A 419 -10.86 -16.32 -3.89
C GLU A 419 -11.21 -14.95 -4.48
N ALA A 420 -11.59 -14.91 -5.76
CA ALA A 420 -11.93 -13.68 -6.46
C ALA A 420 -12.91 -13.92 -7.61
N ILE A 421 -13.59 -12.84 -8.04
CA ILE A 421 -14.51 -12.88 -9.20
C ILE A 421 -13.75 -13.00 -10.55
N THR A 422 -12.46 -12.70 -10.56
CA THR A 422 -11.60 -12.78 -11.74
C THR A 422 -10.34 -13.59 -11.44
N GLY A 423 -9.96 -14.49 -12.35
CA GLY A 423 -8.67 -15.18 -12.29
C GLY A 423 -7.48 -14.25 -12.52
N ASN A 424 -6.27 -14.82 -12.55
CA ASN A 424 -4.99 -14.13 -12.82
C ASN A 424 -4.61 -13.07 -11.78
N GLN A 425 -4.69 -13.42 -10.49
CA GLN A 425 -4.11 -12.59 -9.43
C GLN A 425 -2.60 -12.83 -9.37
N ARG A 426 -1.82 -11.76 -9.17
CA ARG A 426 -0.41 -11.87 -8.77
C ARG A 426 -0.36 -12.03 -7.26
N VAL A 427 0.25 -13.10 -6.77
CA VAL A 427 0.29 -13.45 -5.34
C VAL A 427 1.73 -13.44 -4.86
N GLU A 428 1.96 -12.79 -3.73
CA GLU A 428 3.29 -12.61 -3.16
C GLU A 428 3.29 -13.00 -1.68
N ILE A 429 4.34 -13.70 -1.26
CA ILE A 429 4.68 -13.91 0.16
C ILE A 429 5.78 -12.92 0.53
N VAL A 430 5.53 -12.14 1.57
CA VAL A 430 6.41 -11.08 2.07
C VAL A 430 7.00 -11.52 3.41
N LYS A 431 8.33 -11.46 3.54
CA LYS A 431 9.08 -11.63 4.81
C LYS A 431 9.87 -10.36 5.07
N ASN A 432 9.68 -9.72 6.23
CA ASN A 432 10.46 -8.55 6.66
C ASN A 432 10.54 -7.43 5.60
N GLY A 433 9.45 -7.22 4.86
CA GLY A 433 9.33 -6.18 3.83
C GLY A 433 9.83 -6.57 2.44
N LEU A 434 10.45 -7.75 2.31
CA LEU A 434 10.93 -8.30 1.05
C LEU A 434 9.95 -9.33 0.49
N VAL A 435 9.72 -9.28 -0.82
CA VAL A 435 8.98 -10.35 -1.52
C VAL A 435 9.91 -11.54 -1.65
N VAL A 436 9.68 -12.58 -0.83
CA VAL A 436 10.50 -13.80 -0.82
C VAL A 436 9.98 -14.88 -1.77
N LYS A 437 8.72 -14.76 -2.19
CA LYS A 437 8.13 -15.65 -3.19
C LYS A 437 7.08 -14.90 -4.00
N VAL A 438 7.16 -14.99 -5.32
CA VAL A 438 6.06 -14.68 -6.24
C VAL A 438 5.47 -16.02 -6.69
N LEU A 439 4.17 -16.22 -6.50
CA LEU A 439 3.48 -17.46 -6.88
C LEU A 439 3.00 -17.35 -8.33
N ASP A 440 3.96 -17.30 -9.25
CA ASP A 440 3.67 -17.33 -10.68
C ASP A 440 3.21 -18.75 -11.07
N GLY A 441 2.11 -18.84 -11.81
CA GLY A 441 1.58 -20.12 -12.29
C GLY A 441 0.71 -20.89 -11.30
N LEU A 442 0.14 -20.23 -10.28
CA LEU A 442 -0.92 -20.82 -9.45
C LEU A 442 -2.02 -21.44 -10.32
N GLU A 443 -2.39 -22.68 -10.01
CA GLU A 443 -3.53 -23.33 -10.64
C GLU A 443 -4.82 -22.68 -10.12
N TRP A 444 -5.52 -22.00 -11.02
CA TRP A 444 -6.79 -21.36 -10.73
C TRP A 444 -7.94 -22.29 -11.10
N GLU A 445 -8.66 -22.77 -10.10
CA GLU A 445 -9.86 -23.57 -10.26
C GLU A 445 -11.09 -22.66 -10.40
N TYR A 446 -11.91 -22.92 -11.41
CA TYR A 446 -13.23 -22.32 -11.55
C TYR A 446 -14.26 -23.25 -10.89
N GLU A 447 -14.55 -23.00 -9.61
CA GLU A 447 -15.34 -23.92 -8.76
C GLU A 447 -16.85 -23.83 -9.03
N SER A 448 -17.35 -22.62 -9.22
CA SER A 448 -18.75 -22.33 -9.50
C SER A 448 -18.82 -21.10 -10.40
N PRO A 449 -20.00 -20.73 -10.93
CA PRO A 449 -20.11 -19.52 -11.71
C PRO A 449 -19.46 -18.36 -10.95
N TRP A 450 -18.43 -17.77 -11.56
CA TRP A 450 -17.77 -16.54 -11.12
C TRP A 450 -16.77 -16.66 -9.97
N ILE A 451 -16.53 -17.85 -9.39
CA ILE A 451 -15.50 -18.01 -8.33
C ILE A 451 -14.23 -18.59 -8.94
N TRP A 452 -13.16 -17.81 -8.89
CA TRP A 452 -11.81 -18.28 -9.14
C TRP A 452 -11.10 -18.50 -7.81
N ARG A 453 -10.58 -19.71 -7.59
CA ARG A 453 -9.82 -20.06 -6.39
C ARG A 453 -8.42 -20.53 -6.75
N ALA A 454 -7.42 -20.11 -5.98
CA ALA A 454 -6.07 -20.69 -6.00
C ALA A 454 -5.63 -21.06 -4.59
N LYS A 455 -4.88 -22.15 -4.46
CA LYS A 455 -4.30 -22.62 -3.19
C LYS A 455 -2.87 -22.12 -3.04
N ILE A 456 -2.49 -21.83 -1.79
CA ILE A 456 -1.13 -21.48 -1.38
C ILE A 456 -0.64 -22.60 -0.49
N ASP A 457 0.56 -23.09 -0.74
CA ASP A 457 1.25 -24.06 0.11
C ASP A 457 2.76 -23.94 -0.13
N GLU A 458 3.42 -23.13 0.67
CA GLU A 458 4.82 -22.76 0.49
C GLU A 458 5.60 -22.84 1.79
N GLU A 459 6.87 -23.17 1.68
CA GLU A 459 7.81 -23.24 2.79
C GLU A 459 8.76 -22.05 2.75
N ILE A 460 8.81 -21.28 3.84
CA ILE A 460 9.58 -20.04 3.95
C ILE A 460 10.67 -20.19 5.03
N PRO A 461 11.96 -20.06 4.67
CA PRO A 461 13.05 -20.08 5.65
C PRO A 461 13.06 -18.86 6.59
N ILE A 462 13.23 -19.14 7.88
CA ILE A 462 13.33 -18.18 8.98
C ILE A 462 14.68 -18.35 9.68
N ASP A 463 15.47 -17.29 9.68
CA ASP A 463 16.85 -17.21 10.16
C ASP A 463 17.02 -16.36 11.43
N GLY A 464 16.01 -15.55 11.74
CA GLY A 464 15.87 -14.72 12.93
C GLY A 464 14.41 -14.31 13.14
N SER A 465 14.14 -13.48 14.15
CA SER A 465 12.80 -12.93 14.35
C SER A 465 12.33 -12.26 13.05
N SER A 466 11.12 -12.58 12.65
CA SER A 466 10.58 -12.20 11.35
C SER A 466 9.08 -11.94 11.45
N TRP A 467 8.51 -11.34 10.42
CA TRP A 467 7.09 -11.38 10.17
C TRP A 467 6.84 -11.85 8.74
N VAL A 468 5.75 -12.59 8.54
CA VAL A 468 5.34 -13.11 7.23
C VAL A 468 3.91 -12.68 6.93
N ALA A 469 3.68 -12.15 5.73
CA ALA A 469 2.36 -11.78 5.24
C ALA A 469 2.17 -12.26 3.79
N VAL A 470 0.91 -12.38 3.38
CA VAL A 470 0.55 -12.68 2.00
C VAL A 470 -0.20 -11.48 1.43
N ARG A 471 0.11 -11.10 0.19
CA ARG A 471 -0.63 -10.09 -0.55
C ARG A 471 -0.92 -10.54 -1.97
N CYS A 472 -2.00 -10.03 -2.54
CA CYS A 472 -2.35 -10.32 -3.92
C CYS A 472 -2.86 -9.09 -4.65
N PHE A 473 -2.67 -9.07 -5.96
CA PHE A 473 -3.02 -7.97 -6.85
C PHE A 473 -3.76 -8.45 -8.08
N ALA A 474 -4.72 -7.66 -8.57
CA ALA A 474 -5.20 -7.76 -9.93
C ALA A 474 -5.53 -6.40 -10.52
N ASN A 475 -5.31 -6.30 -11.83
CA ASN A 475 -5.88 -5.24 -12.63
C ASN A 475 -7.31 -5.65 -13.01
N LYS A 476 -8.30 -4.97 -12.44
CA LYS A 476 -9.70 -5.16 -12.77
C LYS A 476 -10.22 -4.02 -13.62
N GLN A 477 -11.04 -4.34 -14.61
CA GLN A 477 -11.84 -3.32 -15.28
C GLN A 477 -13.05 -2.96 -14.40
N ILE A 478 -13.10 -1.73 -13.87
CA ILE A 478 -14.26 -1.17 -13.17
C ILE A 478 -14.88 -0.09 -14.06
N GLY A 479 -16.06 -0.36 -14.60
CA GLY A 479 -16.69 0.48 -15.62
C GLY A 479 -15.79 0.59 -16.87
N ARG A 480 -15.28 1.80 -17.14
CA ARG A 480 -14.38 2.09 -18.27
C ARG A 480 -12.89 2.12 -17.91
N ARG A 481 -12.51 1.80 -16.67
CA ARG A 481 -11.15 2.02 -16.15
C ARG A 481 -10.49 0.72 -15.71
N HIS A 482 -9.17 0.66 -15.83
CA HIS A 482 -8.36 -0.37 -15.20
C HIS A 482 -7.92 0.13 -13.82
N LYS A 483 -8.22 -0.67 -12.81
CA LYS A 483 -8.00 -0.35 -11.40
C LYS A 483 -7.22 -1.47 -10.75
N LEU A 484 -6.19 -1.10 -10.01
CA LEU A 484 -5.46 -2.05 -9.20
C LEU A 484 -6.30 -2.37 -7.96
N GLN A 485 -6.71 -3.62 -7.83
CA GLN A 485 -7.27 -4.16 -6.59
C GLN A 485 -6.20 -4.97 -5.87
N PHE A 486 -6.26 -4.97 -4.55
CA PHE A 486 -5.37 -5.79 -3.73
C PHE A 486 -6.08 -6.37 -2.51
N ALA A 487 -5.48 -7.43 -1.99
CA ALA A 487 -5.68 -7.86 -0.61
C ALA A 487 -4.33 -8.08 0.08
N HIS A 488 -4.30 -7.91 1.40
CA HIS A 488 -3.11 -8.05 2.23
C HIS A 488 -3.50 -8.62 3.59
N SER A 489 -2.90 -9.74 4.01
CA SER A 489 -3.15 -10.32 5.33
C SER A 489 -2.46 -9.50 6.43
N SER A 490 -2.97 -9.52 7.65
CA SER A 490 -2.13 -9.14 8.78
C SER A 490 -0.89 -10.05 8.85
N PRO A 491 0.26 -9.55 9.32
CA PRO A 491 1.44 -10.36 9.49
C PRO A 491 1.23 -11.43 10.56
N VAL A 492 1.84 -12.60 10.39
CA VAL A 492 2.15 -13.52 11.49
C VAL A 492 3.57 -13.23 11.94
N HIS A 493 3.76 -13.01 13.23
CA HIS A 493 5.06 -12.71 13.83
C HIS A 493 5.74 -13.99 14.28
N ILE A 494 7.00 -14.17 13.91
CA ILE A 494 7.87 -15.25 14.34
C ILE A 494 8.94 -14.63 15.25
N GLU A 495 8.94 -14.98 16.52
CA GLU A 495 9.89 -14.45 17.51
C GLU A 495 10.95 -15.50 17.81
N MET A 496 12.22 -15.12 17.61
CA MET A 496 13.39 -15.92 17.91
C MET A 496 14.25 -15.19 18.94
N PRO A 497 14.21 -15.62 20.22
CA PRO A 497 14.99 -14.98 21.28
C PRO A 497 16.48 -14.88 20.92
N GLY A 498 17.08 -13.71 21.15
CA GLY A 498 18.49 -13.45 20.82
C GLY A 498 18.77 -13.11 19.36
N ARG A 499 17.78 -13.21 18.46
CA ARG A 499 17.86 -12.74 17.06
C ARG A 499 16.69 -11.81 16.76
N PRO A 500 16.71 -10.54 17.23
CA PRO A 500 15.60 -9.62 17.07
C PRO A 500 15.39 -9.26 15.59
N LEU A 501 14.22 -8.69 15.28
CA LEU A 501 13.99 -8.03 14.00
C LEU A 501 15.03 -6.92 13.83
N GLN A 502 15.63 -6.87 12.64
CA GLN A 502 16.57 -5.82 12.28
C GLN A 502 15.96 -5.00 11.16
N PRO A 503 15.67 -3.70 11.38
CA PRO A 503 15.24 -2.84 10.30
C PRO A 503 16.37 -2.62 9.30
N ARG A 504 16.02 -2.18 8.10
CA ARG A 504 17.02 -1.83 7.10
C ARG A 504 17.49 -0.41 7.33
N LYS A 505 18.77 -0.15 7.06
CA LYS A 505 19.37 1.17 7.34
C LYS A 505 18.65 2.30 6.60
N ILE A 506 18.29 2.05 5.33
CA ILE A 506 17.49 2.97 4.50
C ILE A 506 16.10 3.29 5.09
N GLU A 507 15.55 2.40 5.92
CA GLU A 507 14.26 2.60 6.60
C GLU A 507 14.41 3.51 7.80
N THR A 508 15.37 3.21 8.68
CA THR A 508 15.64 4.04 9.86
C THR A 508 16.16 5.42 9.49
N ASP A 509 16.98 5.52 8.45
CA ASP A 509 17.51 6.81 7.96
C ASP A 509 16.40 7.67 7.39
N TYR A 510 15.44 7.06 6.68
CA TYR A 510 14.24 7.75 6.24
C TYR A 510 13.46 8.33 7.44
N PHE A 511 13.18 7.52 8.47
CA PHE A 511 12.44 8.00 9.62
C PHE A 511 13.17 9.10 10.41
N VAL A 512 14.48 8.95 10.64
CA VAL A 512 15.31 9.97 11.31
C VAL A 512 15.27 11.28 10.52
N ARG A 513 15.53 11.22 9.20
CA ARG A 513 15.48 12.39 8.32
C ARG A 513 14.11 13.06 8.36
N ARG A 514 13.03 12.28 8.30
CA ARG A 514 11.66 12.81 8.40
C ARG A 514 11.43 13.56 9.71
N MET A 515 11.94 13.05 10.83
CA MET A 515 11.83 13.75 12.11
C MET A 515 12.65 15.03 12.13
N GLU A 516 13.86 15.04 11.59
CA GLU A 516 14.70 16.24 11.50
C GLU A 516 14.05 17.35 10.63
N GLU A 517 13.50 16.97 9.48
CA GLU A 517 12.77 17.87 8.59
C GLU A 517 11.53 18.46 9.28
N GLU A 518 10.77 17.65 10.01
CA GLU A 518 9.61 18.15 10.75
C GLU A 518 9.98 18.99 11.96
N ILE A 519 11.06 18.68 12.68
CA ILE A 519 11.58 19.53 13.75
C ILE A 519 11.88 20.93 13.18
N GLU A 520 12.58 20.99 12.06
CA GLU A 520 12.90 22.27 11.41
C GLU A 520 11.63 22.99 10.92
N ARG A 521 10.73 22.27 10.25
CA ARG A 521 9.46 22.82 9.75
C ARG A 521 8.58 23.39 10.87
N ASN A 522 8.72 22.88 12.10
CA ASN A 522 7.91 23.24 13.26
C ASN A 522 8.61 24.12 14.31
N ARG A 523 9.91 24.40 14.18
CA ARG A 523 10.76 25.08 15.18
C ARG A 523 10.15 26.34 15.81
N ASP A 524 9.55 27.19 14.98
CA ASP A 524 8.94 28.47 15.42
C ASP A 524 7.40 28.44 15.49
N LYS A 525 6.80 27.25 15.36
CA LYS A 525 5.35 27.08 15.25
C LYS A 525 4.75 26.24 16.38
N LEU A 526 5.43 25.19 16.80
CA LEU A 526 5.02 24.32 17.90
C LEU A 526 5.62 24.78 19.24
N ARG A 527 4.96 24.43 20.34
CA ARG A 527 5.48 24.62 21.69
C ARG A 527 6.66 23.66 21.95
N PRO A 528 7.57 23.99 22.89
CA PRO A 528 8.74 23.15 23.17
C PRO A 528 8.40 21.69 23.55
N ASP A 529 7.32 21.47 24.29
CA ASP A 529 6.86 20.13 24.69
C ASP A 529 6.30 19.30 23.52
N GLU A 530 5.77 19.95 22.49
CA GLU A 530 5.28 19.31 21.26
C GLU A 530 6.41 18.99 20.29
N LEU A 531 7.38 19.91 20.17
CA LEU A 531 8.59 19.68 19.39
C LEU A 531 9.40 18.51 19.98
N ALA A 532 9.41 18.38 21.31
CA ALA A 532 10.04 17.27 22.01
C ALA A 532 9.44 15.90 21.64
N GLU A 533 8.19 15.81 21.16
CA GLU A 533 7.62 14.55 20.66
C GLU A 533 8.34 14.10 19.37
N TYR A 534 8.67 15.03 18.48
CA TYR A 534 9.47 14.73 17.28
C TYR A 534 10.91 14.38 17.63
N GLU A 535 11.54 15.08 18.57
CA GLU A 535 12.89 14.77 19.02
C GLU A 535 12.96 13.36 19.64
N LYS A 536 11.98 13.02 20.48
CA LYS A 536 11.86 11.68 21.05
C LYS A 536 11.65 10.61 19.98
N ALA A 537 10.81 10.86 18.99
CA ALA A 537 10.62 9.93 17.87
C ALA A 537 11.91 9.74 17.06
N ARG A 538 12.63 10.83 16.76
CA ARG A 538 13.95 10.79 16.09
C ARG A 538 14.93 9.92 16.85
N ASP A 539 15.02 10.10 18.17
CA ASP A 539 15.97 9.37 19.01
C ASP A 539 15.62 7.86 19.07
N ILE A 540 14.33 7.51 19.08
CA ILE A 540 13.86 6.12 19.00
C ILE A 540 14.28 5.49 17.66
N TYR A 541 14.01 6.14 16.53
CA TYR A 541 14.42 5.64 15.21
C TYR A 541 15.95 5.60 15.05
N GLY A 542 16.66 6.58 15.61
CA GLY A 542 18.11 6.64 15.61
C GLY A 542 18.72 5.45 16.34
N ALA A 543 18.22 5.12 17.53
CA ALA A 543 18.66 3.95 18.30
C ALA A 543 18.39 2.63 17.55
N LEU A 544 17.24 2.50 16.87
CA LEU A 544 16.97 1.35 16.01
C LEU A 544 17.98 1.26 14.85
N GLY A 545 18.34 2.41 14.28
CA GLY A 545 19.32 2.55 13.20
C GLY A 545 20.76 2.15 13.55
N GLU A 546 21.11 2.05 14.84
CA GLU A 546 22.42 1.54 15.29
C GLU A 546 22.57 0.02 15.08
N THR A 547 21.45 -0.69 15.03
CA THR A 547 21.39 -2.16 14.84
C THR A 547 20.80 -2.57 13.49
N ALA A 548 20.50 -1.59 12.64
CA ALA A 548 19.89 -1.81 11.34
C ALA A 548 20.88 -2.47 10.37
N ILE A 549 20.35 -3.35 9.50
CA ILE A 549 21.13 -3.98 8.44
C ILE A 549 21.37 -2.93 7.35
N ASP A 550 22.64 -2.66 7.07
CA ASP A 550 23.03 -1.80 5.97
C ASP A 550 23.02 -2.59 4.66
N GLU A 551 21.91 -2.49 3.94
CA GLU A 551 21.74 -3.07 2.61
C GLU A 551 22.34 -2.18 1.50
N ARG A 552 23.06 -1.10 1.84
CA ARG A 552 23.68 -0.26 0.81
C ARG A 552 24.60 -1.14 -0.04
N PRO A 553 24.59 -0.96 -1.37
CA PRO A 553 25.58 -1.60 -2.22
C PRO A 553 26.96 -1.33 -1.60
N THR A 554 27.72 -2.39 -1.35
CA THR A 554 29.11 -2.27 -0.93
C THR A 554 29.79 -1.34 -1.91
N THR A 555 30.31 -0.21 -1.43
CA THR A 555 30.95 0.77 -2.32
C THR A 555 32.19 0.15 -2.97
N ASN A 556 32.65 0.68 -4.11
CA ASN A 556 33.93 0.28 -4.71
C ASN A 556 35.08 0.33 -3.70
N GLU A 557 35.12 1.33 -2.82
CA GLU A 557 36.16 1.49 -1.80
C GLU A 557 36.09 0.38 -0.73
N GLU A 558 34.89 -0.06 -0.37
CA GLU A 558 34.65 -1.18 0.56
C GLU A 558 34.91 -2.54 -0.12
N LEU A 559 34.52 -2.74 -1.38
CA LEU A 559 34.86 -3.91 -2.19
C LEU A 559 36.38 -4.00 -2.43
N LEU A 560 37.06 -2.89 -2.71
CA LEU A 560 38.51 -2.81 -2.85
C LEU A 560 39.21 -3.11 -1.52
N SER A 561 38.66 -2.65 -0.39
CA SER A 561 39.18 -2.98 0.94
C SER A 561 39.07 -4.47 1.29
N LEU A 562 38.06 -5.16 0.74
CA LEU A 562 37.90 -6.62 0.85
C LEU A 562 38.84 -7.39 -0.09
N ILE A 563 39.16 -6.81 -1.25
CA ILE A 563 40.06 -7.41 -2.24
C ILE A 563 41.52 -7.21 -1.80
N ILE A 564 42.08 -5.99 -1.83
CA ILE A 564 43.42 -5.64 -1.30
C ILE A 564 43.53 -4.09 -1.14
N PRO A 565 44.03 -3.56 0.00
CA PRO A 565 44.48 -2.16 0.09
C PRO A 565 45.55 -1.81 -0.97
N ALA A 566 45.48 -0.63 -1.60
CA ALA A 566 46.40 -0.27 -2.70
C ALA A 566 47.91 -0.39 -2.34
N ASP A 567 48.23 -0.33 -1.05
CA ASP A 567 49.56 -0.48 -0.45
C ASP A 567 50.00 -1.93 -0.20
N GLU A 568 49.14 -2.91 -0.41
CA GLU A 568 49.42 -4.36 -0.28
C GLU A 568 49.48 -5.10 -1.63
N LEU A 569 49.33 -4.39 -2.76
CA LEU A 569 49.54 -4.97 -4.09
C LEU A 569 51.00 -5.44 -4.23
N PRO A 570 51.27 -6.66 -4.76
CA PRO A 570 52.64 -7.10 -5.00
C PRO A 570 53.38 -6.14 -5.95
N ASP A 571 54.70 -6.00 -5.78
CA ASP A 571 55.52 -5.11 -6.62
C ASP A 571 55.23 -5.31 -8.13
N GLY A 572 54.81 -4.23 -8.80
CA GLY A 572 54.48 -4.21 -10.22
C GLY A 572 53.00 -4.46 -10.58
N TRP A 573 52.11 -4.57 -9.59
CA TRP A 573 50.65 -4.64 -9.80
C TRP A 573 49.96 -3.28 -9.57
N THR A 574 48.87 -3.02 -10.31
CA THR A 574 48.02 -1.82 -10.16
C THR A 574 46.55 -2.19 -10.42
N SER A 575 45.62 -1.50 -9.75
CA SER A 575 44.18 -1.60 -9.98
C SER A 575 43.67 -0.38 -10.74
N MET A 576 42.53 -0.52 -11.44
CA MET A 576 41.81 0.60 -12.04
C MET A 576 40.31 0.40 -11.84
N ASP A 577 39.64 1.42 -11.28
CA ASP A 577 38.19 1.53 -11.31
C ASP A 577 37.77 1.99 -12.71
N ILE A 578 36.95 1.17 -13.37
CA ILE A 578 36.52 1.38 -14.74
C ILE A 578 35.12 2.00 -14.80
N SER A 579 34.46 2.17 -13.65
CA SER A 579 33.10 2.70 -13.53
C SER A 579 33.04 4.24 -13.60
N GLU A 580 34.10 4.93 -13.15
CA GLU A 580 34.24 6.40 -13.19
C GLU A 580 34.67 6.97 -14.56
N MET A 581 34.96 6.12 -15.55
CA MET A 581 35.29 6.60 -16.90
C MET A 581 34.05 7.20 -17.57
N ASN A 582 34.09 8.52 -17.84
CA ASN A 582 33.03 9.22 -18.57
C ASN A 582 33.10 8.87 -20.07
N ILE A 583 32.37 7.85 -20.51
CA ILE A 583 32.45 7.26 -21.86
C ILE A 583 31.93 8.21 -22.96
N GLU A 584 31.15 9.26 -22.62
CA GLU A 584 30.66 10.22 -23.61
C GLU A 584 31.70 11.28 -24.02
N ALA A 585 32.67 11.56 -23.15
CA ALA A 585 33.77 12.47 -23.45
C ALA A 585 35.00 11.63 -23.79
N ALA A 586 35.20 11.34 -25.08
CA ALA A 586 36.40 10.66 -25.58
C ALA A 586 37.67 11.54 -25.45
N GLU A 587 38.01 12.02 -24.24
CA GLU A 587 39.33 12.57 -23.94
C GLU A 587 40.10 11.62 -23.00
N PRO A 588 41.17 10.98 -23.50
CA PRO A 588 41.92 9.98 -22.77
C PRO A 588 42.90 10.60 -21.77
N ILE A 589 43.14 9.90 -20.65
CA ILE A 589 44.30 10.14 -19.78
C ILE A 589 45.58 10.01 -20.64
N PRO A 590 46.45 11.04 -20.72
CA PRO A 590 47.54 11.12 -21.70
C PRO A 590 48.60 10.02 -21.65
N THR A 591 48.62 9.17 -20.62
CA THR A 591 49.67 8.16 -20.40
C THR A 591 49.36 6.78 -21.01
N LEU A 592 48.17 6.53 -21.56
CA LEU A 592 47.75 5.20 -22.04
C LEU A 592 47.52 5.08 -23.56
N VAL A 593 47.72 6.15 -24.33
CA VAL A 593 47.48 6.16 -25.78
C VAL A 593 48.74 5.77 -26.55
N SER A 594 48.94 4.47 -26.78
CA SER A 594 49.77 4.04 -27.93
C SER A 594 49.50 2.62 -28.44
N ARG A 595 48.40 1.94 -28.03
CA ARG A 595 48.20 0.54 -28.45
C ARG A 595 46.79 0.19 -28.94
N PRO A 596 46.65 -0.50 -30.09
CA PRO A 596 45.38 -0.92 -30.68
C PRO A 596 44.69 -2.11 -29.99
N ASP A 597 45.29 -2.70 -28.95
CA ASP A 597 44.74 -3.83 -28.17
C ASP A 597 43.72 -3.41 -27.10
N MET A 598 43.74 -2.15 -26.64
CA MET A 598 42.83 -1.65 -25.61
C MET A 598 41.48 -1.15 -26.16
N ALA A 599 41.39 -0.84 -27.45
CA ALA A 599 40.16 -0.34 -28.08
C ALA A 599 38.99 -1.36 -28.01
N GLY A 600 39.30 -2.66 -28.01
CA GLY A 600 38.31 -3.73 -27.84
C GLY A 600 37.70 -3.78 -26.44
N VAL A 601 38.49 -3.46 -25.41
CA VAL A 601 38.03 -3.39 -24.01
C VAL A 601 37.04 -2.24 -23.83
N PHE A 602 37.30 -1.07 -24.43
CA PHE A 602 36.42 0.11 -24.34
C PHE A 602 35.06 -0.08 -25.06
N SER A 603 35.06 -0.70 -26.24
CA SER A 603 33.81 -1.02 -26.98
C SER A 603 32.91 -2.02 -26.25
N TRP A 604 33.51 -2.90 -25.45
CA TRP A 604 32.83 -3.94 -24.67
C TRP A 604 32.10 -3.40 -23.42
N ILE A 605 32.72 -2.49 -22.67
CA ILE A 605 32.09 -1.84 -21.48
C ILE A 605 30.83 -1.07 -21.88
N ALA A 606 30.83 -0.43 -23.05
CA ALA A 606 29.67 0.26 -23.59
C ALA A 606 28.52 -0.69 -23.98
N GLY A 607 28.83 -1.92 -24.41
CA GLY A 607 27.84 -2.95 -24.74
C GLY A 607 27.16 -3.60 -23.51
N ALA A 608 27.89 -3.76 -22.41
CA ALA A 608 27.38 -4.31 -21.14
C ALA A 608 26.38 -3.37 -20.42
N ARG A 609 26.40 -2.06 -20.72
CA ARG A 609 25.46 -1.05 -20.19
C ARG A 609 24.17 -0.88 -21.03
N SER A 610 23.89 -1.80 -21.98
CA SER A 610 22.67 -1.81 -22.80
C SER A 610 21.39 -1.92 -21.95
N PRO A 611 20.28 -1.23 -22.29
CA PRO A 611 19.04 -1.21 -21.51
C PRO A 611 18.32 -2.57 -21.39
N LYS A 612 18.76 -3.61 -22.10
CA LYS A 612 18.30 -5.00 -21.87
C LYS A 612 18.99 -5.70 -20.69
N ALA A 613 20.03 -5.10 -20.11
CA ALA A 613 20.91 -5.70 -19.09
C ALA A 613 20.95 -4.88 -17.78
N SER A 614 19.89 -4.11 -17.46
CA SER A 614 19.86 -3.18 -16.33
C SER A 614 20.03 -3.82 -14.94
N ASN A 615 20.00 -5.16 -14.85
CA ASN A 615 20.14 -5.90 -13.58
C ASN A 615 21.45 -6.71 -13.48
N VAL A 616 22.26 -6.79 -14.54
CA VAL A 616 23.21 -7.89 -14.71
C VAL A 616 24.61 -7.62 -14.12
N VAL A 617 25.03 -6.37 -14.00
CA VAL A 617 26.38 -6.04 -13.50
C VAL A 617 26.28 -4.94 -12.46
N ARG A 618 26.69 -5.21 -11.23
CA ARG A 618 26.81 -4.14 -10.23
C ARG A 618 28.14 -3.41 -10.34
N GLU A 619 29.27 -4.09 -10.60
CA GLU A 619 30.60 -3.45 -10.81
C GLU A 619 31.62 -4.43 -11.44
N VAL A 620 32.61 -3.89 -12.20
CA VAL A 620 33.71 -4.65 -12.83
C VAL A 620 35.06 -4.03 -12.45
N ILE A 621 35.98 -4.85 -11.91
CA ILE A 621 37.34 -4.42 -11.55
C ILE A 621 38.36 -5.15 -12.44
N ALA A 622 39.31 -4.42 -13.01
CA ALA A 622 40.42 -4.97 -13.78
C ALA A 622 41.75 -4.79 -13.01
N LEU A 623 42.49 -5.90 -12.86
CA LEU A 623 43.82 -5.91 -12.25
C LEU A 623 44.89 -6.11 -13.32
N TYR A 624 45.92 -5.26 -13.26
CA TYR A 624 47.01 -5.22 -14.23
C TYR A 624 48.33 -5.53 -13.57
N ARG A 625 49.18 -6.30 -14.26
CA ARG A 625 50.58 -6.49 -13.89
C ARG A 625 51.46 -5.90 -14.99
N ASN A 626 52.44 -5.11 -14.58
CA ASN A 626 53.46 -4.60 -15.47
C ASN A 626 54.58 -5.64 -15.59
N THR A 627 54.63 -6.35 -16.72
CA THR A 627 55.75 -7.24 -17.05
C THR A 627 56.55 -6.61 -18.18
N ASN A 628 57.81 -6.22 -17.91
CA ASN A 628 58.74 -5.67 -18.91
C ASN A 628 58.28 -4.38 -19.60
N GLY A 629 57.65 -3.44 -18.87
CA GLY A 629 57.20 -2.15 -19.41
C GLY A 629 55.97 -2.25 -20.31
N LYS A 630 55.20 -3.34 -20.20
CA LYS A 630 53.93 -3.55 -20.90
C LYS A 630 52.86 -3.94 -19.87
N PRO A 631 51.77 -3.16 -19.71
CA PRO A 631 50.62 -3.61 -18.93
C PRO A 631 50.00 -4.82 -19.64
N GLY A 632 49.90 -5.94 -18.93
CA GLY A 632 49.02 -7.04 -19.31
C GLY A 632 47.85 -7.06 -18.34
N MET A 633 46.62 -7.10 -18.85
CA MET A 633 45.45 -7.37 -18.02
C MET A 633 45.52 -8.82 -17.56
N ILE A 634 45.44 -9.08 -16.25
CA ILE A 634 45.68 -10.42 -15.70
C ILE A 634 44.44 -10.97 -14.98
N MET A 635 43.52 -10.14 -14.50
CA MET A 635 42.30 -10.62 -13.85
C MET A 635 41.15 -9.63 -14.01
N VAL A 636 39.94 -10.15 -14.22
CA VAL A 636 38.69 -9.40 -14.19
C VAL A 636 37.78 -10.01 -13.14
N ALA A 637 37.26 -9.19 -12.25
CA ALA A 637 36.28 -9.57 -11.24
C ALA A 637 34.95 -8.86 -11.50
N SER A 638 33.85 -9.59 -11.42
CA SER A 638 32.48 -9.04 -11.46
C SER A 638 31.71 -9.52 -10.24
N VAL A 639 30.85 -8.66 -9.68
CA VAL A 639 29.94 -8.99 -8.58
C VAL A 639 28.51 -8.97 -9.07
N ALA A 640 27.77 -10.03 -8.75
CA ALA A 640 26.36 -10.20 -9.07
C ALA A 640 25.54 -10.40 -7.78
N ALA A 641 24.30 -9.90 -7.81
CA ALA A 641 23.35 -9.98 -6.70
C ALA A 641 22.47 -11.23 -6.74
N ASP A 642 22.53 -11.99 -7.84
CA ASP A 642 21.79 -13.23 -8.05
C ASP A 642 22.49 -14.13 -9.08
N GLU A 643 22.06 -15.38 -9.15
CA GLU A 643 22.68 -16.43 -9.97
C GLU A 643 22.49 -16.22 -11.47
N GLU A 644 21.35 -15.66 -11.89
CA GLU A 644 21.09 -15.34 -13.30
C GLU A 644 22.05 -14.25 -13.80
N SER A 645 22.24 -13.20 -12.99
CA SER A 645 23.18 -12.12 -13.26
C SER A 645 24.63 -12.61 -13.27
N ALA A 646 24.97 -13.52 -12.34
CA ALA A 646 26.31 -14.11 -12.32
C ALA A 646 26.60 -15.01 -13.53
N GLN A 647 25.62 -15.78 -14.00
CA GLN A 647 25.72 -16.59 -15.21
C GLN A 647 25.85 -15.72 -16.46
N ALA A 648 25.05 -14.66 -16.57
CA ALA A 648 25.19 -13.69 -17.66
C ALA A 648 26.57 -13.01 -17.64
N ASN A 649 27.08 -12.65 -16.46
CA ASN A 649 28.45 -12.13 -16.30
C ASN A 649 29.51 -13.14 -16.75
N ALA A 650 29.37 -14.40 -16.36
CA ALA A 650 30.24 -15.49 -16.77
C ALA A 650 30.24 -15.71 -18.29
N GLU A 651 29.09 -15.64 -18.96
CA GLU A 651 28.98 -15.78 -20.41
C GLU A 651 29.61 -14.60 -21.16
N ILE A 652 29.39 -13.38 -20.69
CA ILE A 652 30.04 -12.17 -21.23
C ILE A 652 31.56 -12.28 -21.12
N LEU A 653 32.06 -12.77 -19.99
CA LEU A 653 33.47 -12.98 -19.68
C LEU A 653 34.12 -14.06 -20.57
N LYS A 654 33.40 -15.15 -20.88
CA LYS A 654 33.86 -16.25 -21.74
C LYS A 654 34.00 -15.89 -23.22
N ASN A 655 33.28 -14.89 -23.71
CA ASN A 655 33.26 -14.52 -25.13
C ASN A 655 34.44 -13.63 -25.59
N ARG A 656 35.48 -13.49 -24.76
CA ARG A 656 36.64 -12.62 -25.03
C ARG A 656 37.85 -13.42 -25.51
N ASP A 657 38.44 -13.00 -26.62
CA ASP A 657 39.59 -13.69 -27.23
C ASP A 657 40.86 -13.67 -26.37
N ASP A 658 41.03 -12.68 -25.48
CA ASP A 658 42.23 -12.50 -24.65
C ASP A 658 42.01 -12.82 -23.16
N ALA A 659 40.90 -13.47 -22.79
CA ALA A 659 40.68 -14.02 -21.46
C ALA A 659 40.33 -15.51 -21.51
N ARG A 660 41.31 -16.31 -21.97
CA ARG A 660 41.19 -17.77 -22.15
C ARG A 660 41.59 -18.57 -20.90
N GLY A 661 41.45 -18.00 -19.71
CA GLY A 661 41.75 -18.66 -18.44
C GLY A 661 40.54 -19.38 -17.82
N PRO A 662 40.75 -20.19 -16.78
CA PRO A 662 39.67 -20.82 -16.05
C PRO A 662 38.75 -19.75 -15.43
N LEU A 663 37.44 -19.91 -15.66
CA LEU A 663 36.41 -19.12 -14.99
C LEU A 663 36.12 -19.76 -13.63
N HIS A 664 36.20 -18.97 -12.58
CA HIS A 664 35.73 -19.39 -11.26
C HIS A 664 34.58 -18.50 -10.82
N THR A 665 33.45 -19.14 -10.54
CA THR A 665 32.31 -18.53 -9.88
C THR A 665 32.36 -18.92 -8.41
N TRP A 666 32.30 -17.93 -7.53
CA TRP A 666 32.33 -18.14 -6.09
C TRP A 666 31.06 -17.56 -5.46
N HIS A 667 30.53 -18.26 -4.47
CA HIS A 667 29.26 -17.96 -3.81
C HIS A 667 29.48 -17.80 -2.30
N ARG A 668 28.89 -16.77 -1.68
CA ARG A 668 28.72 -16.69 -0.22
C ARG A 668 27.49 -15.86 0.11
N GLY A 669 26.44 -16.53 0.59
CA GLY A 669 25.10 -15.93 0.69
C GLY A 669 24.54 -15.60 -0.70
N ASP A 670 23.92 -14.44 -0.84
CA ASP A 670 23.37 -13.94 -2.12
C ASP A 670 24.43 -13.22 -2.99
N LEU A 671 25.66 -13.07 -2.48
CA LEU A 671 26.76 -12.46 -3.23
C LEU A 671 27.44 -13.51 -4.11
N MET A 672 27.51 -13.23 -5.41
CA MET A 672 28.28 -14.02 -6.37
C MET A 672 29.44 -13.22 -6.95
N VAL A 673 30.66 -13.73 -6.78
CA VAL A 673 31.87 -13.16 -7.36
C VAL A 673 32.31 -14.03 -8.52
N VAL A 674 32.41 -13.43 -9.71
CA VAL A 674 32.89 -14.08 -10.92
C VAL A 674 34.32 -13.61 -11.19
N LEU A 675 35.28 -14.53 -11.10
CA LEU A 675 36.69 -14.28 -11.34
C LEU A 675 37.11 -14.94 -12.66
N LEU A 676 37.70 -14.15 -13.56
CA LEU A 676 38.31 -14.66 -14.79
C LEU A 676 39.80 -14.32 -14.81
N ALA A 677 40.62 -15.36 -14.87
CA ALA A 677 42.06 -15.23 -15.06
C ALA A 677 42.39 -14.92 -16.53
N GLY A 678 43.31 -13.98 -16.76
CA GLY A 678 43.90 -13.72 -18.07
C GLY A 678 44.95 -14.77 -18.43
N GLU A 679 45.26 -14.93 -19.72
CA GLU A 679 46.16 -15.97 -20.27
C GLU A 679 47.58 -16.01 -19.67
N LYS A 680 47.98 -14.97 -18.92
CA LYS A 680 49.32 -14.83 -18.33
C LYS A 680 49.37 -15.15 -16.84
N MET A 681 48.26 -15.56 -16.24
CA MET A 681 48.19 -15.97 -14.83
C MET A 681 48.39 -17.48 -14.74
N SER A 682 49.33 -17.94 -13.91
CA SER A 682 49.44 -19.37 -13.62
C SER A 682 48.33 -19.84 -12.66
N ASP A 683 48.00 -21.14 -12.71
CA ASP A 683 46.99 -21.74 -11.81
C ASP A 683 47.37 -21.57 -10.33
N ASP A 684 48.66 -21.69 -9.99
CA ASP A 684 49.14 -21.50 -8.62
C ASP A 684 49.00 -20.04 -8.15
N GLU A 685 49.33 -19.07 -9.02
CA GLU A 685 49.10 -17.65 -8.73
C GLU A 685 47.60 -17.39 -8.54
N PHE A 686 46.76 -17.94 -9.41
CA PHE A 686 45.31 -17.81 -9.33
C PHE A 686 44.75 -18.40 -8.02
N GLN A 687 45.20 -19.59 -7.60
CA GLN A 687 44.76 -20.19 -6.33
C GLN A 687 45.19 -19.38 -5.11
N VAL A 688 46.37 -18.75 -5.14
CA VAL A 688 46.81 -17.82 -4.09
C VAL A 688 45.88 -16.59 -4.01
N TRP A 689 45.39 -16.10 -5.15
CA TRP A 689 44.42 -15.00 -5.20
C TRP A 689 43.07 -15.41 -4.60
N VAL A 690 42.55 -16.59 -4.96
CA VAL A 690 41.30 -17.13 -4.40
C VAL A 690 41.37 -17.27 -2.88
N GLN A 691 42.47 -17.83 -2.35
CA GLN A 691 42.65 -18.02 -0.90
C GLN A 691 42.74 -16.71 -0.12
N ARG A 692 43.32 -15.65 -0.71
CA ARG A 692 43.43 -14.33 -0.07
C ARG A 692 42.09 -13.60 0.01
N ILE A 693 41.27 -13.74 -1.04
CA ILE A 693 39.91 -13.20 -1.08
C ILE A 693 39.04 -13.94 -0.06
N ASP A 694 39.14 -15.27 0.00
CA ASP A 694 38.40 -16.12 0.95
C ASP A 694 38.67 -15.74 2.42
N ALA A 695 39.93 -15.46 2.76
CA ALA A 695 40.35 -15.10 4.11
C ALA A 695 39.90 -13.70 4.59
N ARG A 696 39.38 -12.84 3.71
CA ARG A 696 39.07 -11.42 4.01
C ARG A 696 37.60 -11.05 3.94
N LEU A 697 36.75 -11.93 3.40
CA LEU A 697 35.31 -11.71 3.38
C LEU A 697 34.73 -12.04 4.77
N PRO A 698 34.04 -11.08 5.44
CA PRO A 698 33.51 -11.27 6.79
C PRO A 698 32.51 -12.41 6.89
#